data_AF-A0AA88V4L1-F1
#
_entry.id   AF-A0AA88V4L1-F1
#
_cell.length_a   1.000
_cell.length_b   1.000
_cell.length_c   1.000
_cell.angle_alpha   90.00
_cell.angle_beta   90.00
_cell.angle_gamma   90.00
#
_symmetry.space_group_name_H-M   'P 1'
#
loop_
_entity.id
_entity.type
_entity.pdbx_description
1 polymer ?
#
loop_
_entity_poly.entity_id
_entity_poly.type
_entity_poly.pdbx_seq_one_letter_code
_entity_poly.pdbx_strand_id
1 'polypeptide(L)'
;PFLLFGTMGSDLKKWLVTFVAVMVLNSPFAARAQPQVPCFFIFGDSLVDNGNNNNIASLARANYRPYGIDFPDGPTGRFSNGKTTVDVIAELLGFDDYIPPYATASGEDVMKGVNYASAAAGIRDETGRQLGARISFGGQVSNYKNTVSQVVNILGDEDSAANYLSKCIYSLGMGSNDYLNNYFMPQNYPTSRQYTPAQYADVLIQQYSQQIRTLYNYGARKLVLIGVGQIGCSPNSLAQNSQDGSTCVQRINEANQMFNTRLRSLVDDLNNNLPDAKAIFINAYGIFQDIISNPSSFGFSVTNAGCCGVGRNNGQITCLPFQTPCQDRDAYLFWDAFHPSEAANIIALKWSMLHAAKRIHSNKGLCVPDLYPCSNRTEFVYWDGFHPTETANELLAAAAYFALSPLLSPRIEDGELLGFTDFISPFATARGLDILRGVNYASCGGGIRAETGRNVTLYNYGARKVVIFGLGLIGCTPVELATFGTNGTACVDMINNAVQLFNNRLDPLVDDFNRNLGGARFTYINITGISAGDPSSVGICLNDGLRVTIFTLHLLIMTFIRIAGITVLNTPCCIVTTTTGLCIPNQAPCSNRNVYAFWDAFHPTEIKNVLAATRAYNASSPSNAYPVDIRTLAQLQTVKPCQCHMLLSFSMACRVKPWFLLIAMSCALDLHVVVDGEPQVPCYFIFGDSLADNGNNNPLLSFAKSNYPPYGIDFVDGPTGRFTNGRTAYDIIGELLGFTNRIPPFATARDQDILRGVNYASGAAGIRDETGQHVAQEPLCIQGLFGQSVEFLAAGGCYSGLKVARSDKGYWVFSNKGSRLVEVMKVKTGGGDQIKREFEGGRINLDLQLLNHGITIPRIFLLQKNVTFTKEYLSKCIYAVGMGSNDYINNYFMPKLYITSRLFTPDQYATTLIQQYTSQLHTLYNYGARKVATFGLGQIGCTPAELGKYDTNGSACVDTINDAVRLFNNRLKPLVDDFNKNFSGAKFTLINITNISGGDPSSAGITVINTPCCNATKSSGLCYRNQAPCSNRSTYAFWDAFHPTEIINVITAGRVYNTSSPLDAYPVDICTLAGL
;
A
#
# COMPACT_ATOMS: atom_id res chain seq x y z
N PRO A 1 -14.36 36.61 7.08
CA PRO A 1 -13.93 36.99 8.45
C PRO A 1 -13.14 38.32 8.45
N PHE A 2 -13.84 39.45 8.35
CA PHE A 2 -13.20 40.78 8.38
C PHE A 2 -14.01 41.84 9.14
N LEU A 3 -14.97 41.43 9.98
CA LEU A 3 -15.88 42.36 10.69
C LEU A 3 -15.91 42.19 12.21
N LEU A 4 -14.87 41.60 12.83
CA LEU A 4 -14.78 41.45 14.29
C LEU A 4 -13.44 41.94 14.88
N PHE A 5 -12.78 42.94 14.26
CA PHE A 5 -11.48 43.44 14.73
C PHE A 5 -11.52 44.75 15.52
N GLY A 6 -12.72 45.24 15.85
CA GLY A 6 -12.91 46.55 16.48
C GLY A 6 -12.74 46.59 18.01
N THR A 7 -12.75 45.46 18.71
CA THR A 7 -12.92 45.47 20.20
C THR A 7 -11.92 44.64 21.00
N MET A 8 -10.86 44.09 20.39
CA MET A 8 -9.84 43.33 21.15
C MET A 8 -8.69 44.22 21.61
N GLY A 9 -8.39 44.17 22.92
CA GLY A 9 -7.33 44.92 23.59
C GLY A 9 -5.92 44.65 23.03
N SER A 10 -5.04 45.64 23.16
CA SER A 10 -3.71 45.69 22.53
C SER A 10 -2.80 44.51 22.85
N ASP A 11 -2.92 43.92 24.02
CA ASP A 11 -2.06 42.81 24.46
C ASP A 11 -2.48 41.48 23.84
N LEU A 12 -3.78 41.29 23.61
CA LEU A 12 -4.31 40.07 23.00
C LEU A 12 -3.93 39.98 21.51
N LYS A 13 -3.82 41.13 20.81
CA LYS A 13 -3.30 41.20 19.44
C LYS A 13 -1.81 40.82 19.35
N LYS A 14 -1.00 41.19 20.34
CA LYS A 14 0.42 40.81 20.39
C LYS A 14 0.60 39.31 20.63
N TRP A 15 -0.15 38.73 21.57
CA TRP A 15 -0.12 37.29 21.81
C TRP A 15 -0.62 36.46 20.63
N LEU A 16 -1.64 36.93 19.90
CA LEU A 16 -2.15 36.24 18.72
C LEU A 16 -1.16 36.26 17.55
N VAL A 17 -0.45 37.37 17.33
CA VAL A 17 0.58 37.48 16.27
C VAL A 17 1.78 36.60 16.60
N THR A 18 2.23 36.57 17.85
CA THR A 18 3.31 35.67 18.29
C THR A 18 2.91 34.21 18.19
N PHE A 19 1.67 33.86 18.56
CA PHE A 19 1.15 32.49 18.47
C PHE A 19 1.02 32.00 17.02
N VAL A 20 0.55 32.86 16.11
CA VAL A 20 0.50 32.54 14.66
C VAL A 20 1.90 32.44 14.07
N ALA A 21 2.85 33.29 14.47
CA ALA A 21 4.25 33.18 14.04
C ALA A 21 4.92 31.89 14.53
N VAL A 22 4.64 31.47 15.77
CA VAL A 22 5.15 30.21 16.34
C VAL A 22 4.49 28.98 15.69
N MET A 23 3.21 29.05 15.32
CA MET A 23 2.49 28.01 14.57
C MET A 23 2.99 27.86 13.13
N VAL A 24 3.34 28.96 12.46
CA VAL A 24 3.90 28.95 11.10
C VAL A 24 5.35 28.44 11.09
N LEU A 25 6.10 28.64 12.17
CA LEU A 25 7.49 28.17 12.30
C LEU A 25 7.64 26.74 12.85
N ASN A 26 6.57 26.12 13.40
CA ASN A 26 6.60 24.76 13.96
C ASN A 26 5.68 23.76 13.22
N SER A 27 5.31 24.03 11.97
CA SER A 27 4.69 22.99 11.13
C SER A 27 5.74 21.91 10.84
N PRO A 28 5.52 20.64 11.21
CA PRO A 28 6.46 19.58 10.86
C PRO A 28 6.50 19.45 9.34
N PHE A 29 7.66 19.74 8.76
CA PHE A 29 7.95 19.39 7.37
C PHE A 29 7.67 17.89 7.21
N ALA A 30 6.80 17.55 6.26
CA ALA A 30 6.47 16.18 5.92
C ALA A 30 7.76 15.42 5.56
N ALA A 31 8.21 14.51 6.43
CA ALA A 31 9.21 13.52 6.06
C ALA A 31 8.50 12.49 5.16
N ARG A 32 8.71 12.63 3.84
CA ARG A 32 8.17 11.75 2.79
C ARG A 32 9.04 10.50 2.63
N ALA A 33 8.43 9.38 2.24
CA ALA A 33 9.17 8.17 1.88
C ALA A 33 10.06 8.46 0.66
N GLN A 34 11.31 8.01 0.72
CA GLN A 34 12.27 8.24 -0.37
C GLN A 34 11.99 7.29 -1.55
N PRO A 35 12.11 7.75 -2.81
CA PRO A 35 12.00 6.89 -3.98
C PRO A 35 12.97 5.69 -3.93
N GLN A 36 12.59 4.57 -4.55
CA GLN A 36 13.38 3.32 -4.55
C GLN A 36 14.78 3.48 -5.19
N VAL A 37 14.91 4.47 -6.08
CA VAL A 37 16.18 4.90 -6.64
C VAL A 37 16.27 6.42 -6.54
N PRO A 38 17.47 6.98 -6.33
CA PRO A 38 17.60 8.43 -6.17
C PRO A 38 17.24 9.23 -7.44
N CYS A 39 17.24 8.58 -8.61
CA CYS A 39 17.12 9.24 -9.89
C CYS A 39 16.60 8.33 -11.01
N PHE A 40 15.83 8.89 -11.93
CA PHE A 40 15.33 8.22 -13.13
C PHE A 40 15.52 9.06 -14.40
N PHE A 41 16.41 8.62 -15.29
CA PHE A 41 16.71 9.28 -16.57
C PHE A 41 16.07 8.55 -17.74
N ILE A 42 15.43 9.29 -18.65
CA ILE A 42 14.62 8.72 -19.74
C ILE A 42 15.14 9.22 -21.09
N PHE A 43 15.36 8.30 -22.02
CA PHE A 43 15.78 8.55 -23.40
C PHE A 43 14.80 7.88 -24.34
N GLY A 44 14.41 8.56 -25.41
CA GLY A 44 13.36 8.02 -26.25
C GLY A 44 12.89 8.92 -27.38
N ASP A 45 11.79 8.48 -27.98
CA ASP A 45 11.06 9.25 -28.98
C ASP A 45 9.70 9.72 -28.45
N SER A 46 8.73 9.94 -29.33
CA SER A 46 7.39 10.41 -28.97
C SER A 46 6.63 9.48 -28.02
N LEU A 47 7.00 8.19 -27.93
CA LEU A 47 6.36 7.25 -27.00
C LEU A 47 6.56 7.63 -25.53
N VAL A 48 7.59 8.42 -25.23
CA VAL A 48 7.94 8.82 -23.86
C VAL A 48 8.31 10.30 -23.74
N ASP A 49 8.16 11.11 -24.80
CA ASP A 49 8.31 12.57 -24.74
C ASP A 49 7.19 13.18 -23.88
N ASN A 50 7.56 14.04 -22.94
CA ASN A 50 6.63 14.72 -22.06
C ASN A 50 6.64 16.25 -22.20
N GLY A 51 7.34 16.80 -23.21
CA GLY A 51 7.31 18.22 -23.52
C GLY A 51 8.55 18.81 -24.17
N ASN A 52 9.58 18.02 -24.50
CA ASN A 52 10.82 18.56 -25.10
C ASN A 52 10.58 19.14 -26.50
N ASN A 53 9.57 18.65 -27.21
CA ASN A 53 9.21 19.14 -28.54
C ASN A 53 8.37 20.43 -28.55
N ASN A 54 7.90 20.92 -27.40
CA ASN A 54 6.91 22.01 -27.32
C ASN A 54 7.42 23.34 -27.92
N ASN A 55 8.72 23.63 -27.73
CA ASN A 55 9.33 24.91 -28.08
C ASN A 55 10.32 24.83 -29.26
N ILE A 56 10.48 23.67 -29.90
CA ILE A 56 11.33 23.51 -31.09
C ILE A 56 10.47 23.51 -32.35
N ALA A 57 10.93 24.14 -33.44
CA ALA A 57 10.18 24.28 -34.69
C ALA A 57 9.94 22.92 -35.38
N SER A 58 8.84 22.25 -35.01
CA SER A 58 8.55 20.86 -35.37
C SER A 58 7.06 20.67 -35.63
N LEU A 59 6.73 19.79 -36.57
CA LEU A 59 5.39 19.25 -36.79
C LEU A 59 5.07 18.14 -35.78
N ALA A 60 6.08 17.52 -35.16
CA ALA A 60 5.92 16.51 -34.14
C ALA A 60 5.74 17.17 -32.76
N ARG A 61 4.54 17.68 -32.51
CA ARG A 61 4.13 18.29 -31.22
C ARG A 61 2.80 17.69 -30.74
N ALA A 62 2.65 17.62 -29.42
CA ALA A 62 1.45 17.12 -28.74
C ALA A 62 1.02 18.03 -27.56
N ASN A 63 1.44 19.29 -27.55
CA ASN A 63 1.04 20.29 -26.55
C ASN A 63 -0.27 21.00 -26.90
N TYR A 64 -1.22 20.27 -27.49
CA TYR A 64 -2.54 20.76 -27.86
C TYR A 64 -3.58 19.65 -27.72
N ARG A 65 -4.83 20.04 -27.45
CA ARG A 65 -5.94 19.07 -27.35
C ARG A 65 -6.20 18.40 -28.71
N PRO A 66 -6.54 17.10 -28.77
CA PRO A 66 -6.95 16.28 -27.63
C PRO A 66 -5.83 15.53 -26.89
N TYR A 67 -4.55 15.70 -27.23
CA TYR A 67 -3.46 15.10 -26.46
C TYR A 67 -3.50 15.55 -25.00
N GLY A 68 -3.20 14.63 -24.07
CA GLY A 68 -3.27 14.89 -22.62
C GLY A 68 -4.68 15.20 -22.10
N ILE A 69 -5.76 14.80 -22.80
CA ILE A 69 -7.14 15.02 -22.34
C ILE A 69 -7.44 14.34 -20.99
N ASP A 70 -6.80 13.21 -20.70
CA ASP A 70 -6.89 12.44 -19.45
C ASP A 70 -5.71 12.71 -18.51
N PHE A 71 -4.66 13.40 -18.98
CA PHE A 71 -3.52 13.76 -18.13
C PHE A 71 -3.91 14.93 -17.20
N PRO A 72 -3.58 14.89 -15.89
CA PRO A 72 -4.01 15.91 -14.92
C PRO A 72 -3.64 17.35 -15.29
N ASP A 73 -2.47 17.55 -15.90
CA ASP A 73 -1.98 18.87 -16.33
C ASP A 73 -2.41 19.25 -17.76
N GLY A 74 -3.22 18.42 -18.41
CA GLY A 74 -3.67 18.61 -19.78
C GLY A 74 -2.57 18.30 -20.81
N PRO A 75 -2.61 18.95 -22.00
CA PRO A 75 -1.63 18.73 -23.06
C PRO A 75 -0.22 19.22 -22.66
N THR A 76 0.61 18.33 -22.12
CA THR A 76 2.00 18.65 -21.75
C THR A 76 3.00 18.45 -22.88
N GLY A 77 2.62 17.78 -23.97
CA GLY A 77 3.53 17.27 -25.00
C GLY A 77 3.65 15.75 -25.03
N ARG A 78 2.90 15.02 -24.19
CA ARG A 78 2.76 13.56 -24.25
C ARG A 78 1.91 13.16 -25.46
N PHE A 79 2.42 12.25 -26.28
CA PHE A 79 1.72 11.72 -27.45
C PHE A 79 0.73 10.62 -27.06
N SER A 80 -0.13 10.91 -26.09
CA SER A 80 -1.18 10.00 -25.63
C SER A 80 -2.36 10.83 -25.12
N ASN A 81 -3.47 10.19 -24.80
CA ASN A 81 -4.55 10.83 -24.06
C ASN A 81 -4.17 11.12 -22.60
N GLY A 82 -3.28 10.32 -21.99
CA GLY A 82 -2.88 10.44 -20.59
C GLY A 82 -1.40 10.12 -20.36
N LYS A 83 -1.13 9.27 -19.35
CA LYS A 83 0.21 8.82 -18.97
C LYS A 83 0.88 7.99 -20.06
N THR A 84 2.19 8.17 -20.17
CA THR A 84 3.10 7.28 -20.91
C THR A 84 3.62 6.17 -19.99
N THR A 85 4.24 5.14 -20.56
CA THR A 85 4.82 4.03 -19.78
C THR A 85 5.83 4.51 -18.73
N VAL A 86 6.62 5.55 -19.01
CA VAL A 86 7.63 6.07 -18.08
C VAL A 86 7.04 6.88 -16.93
N ASP A 87 5.86 7.48 -17.13
CA ASP A 87 5.13 8.15 -16.05
C ASP A 87 4.65 7.14 -15.01
N VAL A 88 4.13 6.00 -15.48
CA VAL A 88 3.70 4.90 -14.61
C VAL A 88 4.89 4.25 -13.91
N ILE A 89 6.06 4.14 -14.59
CA ILE A 89 7.30 3.66 -13.95
C ILE A 89 7.74 4.62 -12.83
N ALA A 90 7.70 5.94 -13.04
CA ALA A 90 8.07 6.91 -12.03
C ALA A 90 7.19 6.80 -10.77
N GLU A 91 5.87 6.62 -10.95
CA GLU A 91 4.93 6.39 -9.84
C GLU A 91 5.27 5.10 -9.07
N LEU A 92 5.54 4.01 -9.79
CA LEU A 92 5.90 2.72 -9.16
C LEU A 92 7.25 2.76 -8.44
N LEU A 93 8.18 3.60 -8.88
CA LEU A 93 9.47 3.84 -8.22
C LEU A 93 9.35 4.76 -6.98
N GLY A 94 8.16 5.33 -6.72
CA GLY A 94 7.89 6.15 -5.54
C GLY A 94 8.36 7.60 -5.68
N PHE A 95 8.46 8.15 -6.89
CA PHE A 95 8.70 9.58 -7.08
C PHE A 95 7.45 10.39 -6.73
N ASP A 96 7.63 11.49 -5.99
CA ASP A 96 6.55 12.41 -5.57
C ASP A 96 5.85 13.08 -6.78
N ASP A 97 6.59 13.32 -7.85
CA ASP A 97 6.18 14.02 -9.07
C ASP A 97 6.70 13.28 -10.32
N TYR A 98 6.09 13.53 -11.49
CA TYR A 98 6.59 12.99 -12.76
C TYR A 98 7.96 13.58 -13.11
N ILE A 99 8.81 12.76 -13.75
CA ILE A 99 10.15 13.21 -14.21
C ILE A 99 9.99 14.32 -15.25
N PRO A 100 10.60 15.52 -15.06
CA PRO A 100 10.40 16.66 -15.95
C PRO A 100 11.12 16.51 -17.31
N PRO A 101 10.63 17.17 -18.38
CA PRO A 101 11.38 17.28 -19.64
C PRO A 101 12.65 18.09 -19.46
N TYR A 102 13.70 17.75 -20.20
CA TYR A 102 14.96 18.51 -20.25
C TYR A 102 14.73 20.00 -20.57
N ALA A 103 13.72 20.32 -21.39
CA ALA A 103 13.37 21.70 -21.74
C ALA A 103 12.97 22.58 -20.54
N THR A 104 12.56 22.00 -19.41
CA THR A 104 12.14 22.74 -18.21
C THR A 104 12.86 22.32 -16.93
N ALA A 105 13.63 21.22 -16.95
CA ALA A 105 14.36 20.73 -15.78
C ALA A 105 15.46 21.73 -15.36
N SER A 106 15.51 22.05 -14.06
CA SER A 106 16.54 22.95 -13.52
C SER A 106 16.85 22.65 -12.04
N GLY A 107 18.05 23.02 -11.58
CA GLY A 107 18.41 22.94 -10.16
C GLY A 107 18.27 21.53 -9.57
N GLU A 108 17.48 21.41 -8.49
CA GLU A 108 17.26 20.15 -7.78
C GLU A 108 16.53 19.07 -8.61
N ASP A 109 15.78 19.45 -9.65
CA ASP A 109 15.09 18.48 -10.53
C ASP A 109 16.07 17.50 -11.17
N VAL A 110 17.24 18.02 -11.55
CA VAL A 110 18.31 17.25 -12.20
C VAL A 110 18.80 16.10 -11.32
N MET A 111 18.75 16.27 -9.99
CA MET A 111 19.13 15.23 -9.04
C MET A 111 18.11 14.09 -9.01
N LYS A 112 16.81 14.36 -9.21
CA LYS A 112 15.75 13.34 -9.22
C LYS A 112 15.60 12.63 -10.56
N GLY A 113 16.16 13.20 -11.63
CA GLY A 113 16.12 12.63 -12.97
C GLY A 113 15.48 13.55 -14.00
N VAL A 114 15.74 13.27 -15.29
CA VAL A 114 15.32 14.11 -16.41
C VAL A 114 14.90 13.25 -17.60
N ASN A 115 13.85 13.68 -18.29
CA ASN A 115 13.39 13.08 -19.53
C ASN A 115 13.96 13.84 -20.74
N TYR A 116 14.81 13.16 -21.52
CA TYR A 116 15.47 13.70 -22.71
C TYR A 116 14.76 13.32 -24.01
N ALA A 117 13.69 12.51 -23.95
CA ALA A 117 13.01 12.01 -25.12
C ALA A 117 12.47 13.14 -26.01
N SER A 118 12.50 12.94 -27.33
CA SER A 118 12.07 13.95 -28.29
C SER A 118 11.29 13.30 -29.42
N ALA A 119 10.08 13.78 -29.68
CA ALA A 119 9.26 13.26 -30.76
C ALA A 119 9.93 13.39 -32.14
N ALA A 120 9.65 12.42 -33.02
CA ALA A 120 10.31 12.17 -34.30
C ALA A 120 11.80 11.80 -34.23
N ALA A 121 12.41 11.72 -33.05
CA ALA A 121 13.80 11.31 -32.92
C ALA A 121 14.01 9.85 -33.28
N GLY A 122 15.13 9.56 -33.93
CA GLY A 122 15.66 8.21 -34.12
C GLY A 122 17.04 8.07 -33.51
N ILE A 123 17.56 6.85 -33.59
CA ILE A 123 18.95 6.51 -33.27
C ILE A 123 19.89 7.26 -34.22
N ARG A 124 19.51 7.38 -35.50
CA ARG A 124 20.29 8.13 -36.50
C ARG A 124 19.95 9.61 -36.51
N ASP A 125 20.98 10.42 -36.78
CA ASP A 125 20.89 11.88 -36.74
C ASP A 125 20.13 12.50 -37.91
N GLU A 126 19.78 11.73 -38.94
CA GLU A 126 18.94 12.17 -40.05
C GLU A 126 17.48 11.77 -39.91
N THR A 127 17.16 10.79 -39.07
CA THR A 127 15.79 10.31 -38.87
C THR A 127 14.85 11.46 -38.45
N GLY A 128 13.64 11.47 -39.02
CA GLY A 128 12.57 12.41 -38.66
C GLY A 128 12.75 13.87 -39.10
N ARG A 129 13.81 14.22 -39.84
CA ARG A 129 14.07 15.61 -40.31
C ARG A 129 12.94 16.21 -41.14
N GLN A 130 12.18 15.40 -41.86
CA GLN A 130 11.02 15.85 -42.65
C GLN A 130 9.90 16.44 -41.78
N LEU A 131 9.89 16.14 -40.48
CA LEU A 131 8.93 16.68 -39.51
C LEU A 131 9.45 17.95 -38.83
N GLY A 132 10.62 18.47 -39.22
CA GLY A 132 11.23 19.68 -38.66
C GLY A 132 12.30 19.39 -37.59
N ALA A 133 12.46 20.31 -36.64
CA ALA A 133 13.42 20.19 -35.56
C ALA A 133 13.05 19.07 -34.57
N ARG A 134 14.07 18.39 -34.05
CA ARG A 134 14.00 17.27 -33.10
C ARG A 134 15.39 17.01 -32.53
N ILE A 135 15.45 16.43 -31.34
CA ILE A 135 16.68 16.08 -30.64
C ILE A 135 16.96 14.59 -30.89
N SER A 136 17.89 14.27 -31.80
CA SER A 136 18.30 12.88 -32.09
C SER A 136 18.89 12.21 -30.85
N PHE A 137 19.04 10.88 -30.85
CA PHE A 137 19.61 10.18 -29.69
C PHE A 137 20.98 10.75 -29.27
N GLY A 138 21.86 11.07 -30.24
CA GLY A 138 23.13 11.75 -29.94
C GLY A 138 22.96 13.12 -29.29
N GLY A 139 21.94 13.88 -29.69
CA GLY A 139 21.54 15.13 -29.02
C GLY A 139 21.04 14.91 -27.60
N GLN A 140 20.24 13.86 -27.36
CA GLN A 140 19.73 13.51 -26.03
C GLN A 140 20.88 13.11 -25.09
N VAL A 141 21.84 12.33 -25.58
CA VAL A 141 23.07 12.00 -24.84
C VAL A 141 23.89 13.27 -24.56
N SER A 142 23.95 14.21 -25.49
CA SER A 142 24.62 15.50 -25.27
C SER A 142 23.95 16.34 -24.17
N ASN A 143 22.61 16.37 -24.15
CA ASN A 143 21.85 17.00 -23.07
C ASN A 143 22.11 16.33 -21.72
N TYR A 144 22.20 14.99 -21.69
CA TYR A 144 22.57 14.25 -20.48
C TYR A 144 23.99 14.59 -20.00
N LYS A 145 24.97 14.76 -20.90
CA LYS A 145 26.31 15.21 -20.49
C LYS A 145 26.27 16.57 -19.78
N ASN A 146 25.46 17.51 -20.27
CA ASN A 146 25.26 18.79 -19.60
C ASN A 146 24.62 18.62 -18.21
N THR A 147 23.68 17.69 -18.07
CA THR A 147 23.11 17.30 -16.77
C THR A 147 24.17 16.74 -15.84
N VAL A 148 25.05 15.84 -16.31
CA VAL A 148 26.14 15.31 -15.49
C VAL A 148 27.06 16.43 -15.02
N SER A 149 27.39 17.41 -15.86
CA SER A 149 28.16 18.58 -15.42
C SER A 149 27.46 19.37 -14.31
N GLN A 150 26.12 19.48 -14.35
CA GLN A 150 25.36 20.11 -13.26
C GLN A 150 25.41 19.27 -11.98
N VAL A 151 25.27 17.95 -12.08
CA VAL A 151 25.37 17.03 -10.92
C VAL A 151 26.76 17.11 -10.29
N VAL A 152 27.83 17.15 -11.09
CA VAL A 152 29.21 17.37 -10.61
C VAL A 152 29.32 18.69 -9.86
N ASN A 153 28.78 19.78 -10.42
CA ASN A 153 28.82 21.09 -9.74
C ASN A 153 28.02 21.09 -8.42
N ILE A 154 26.90 20.36 -8.35
CA ILE A 154 26.06 20.25 -7.15
C ILE A 154 26.75 19.42 -6.07
N LEU A 155 27.35 18.29 -6.44
CA LEU A 155 27.98 17.35 -5.51
C LEU A 155 29.43 17.70 -5.17
N GLY A 156 30.06 18.61 -5.94
CA GLY A 156 31.37 19.18 -5.67
C GLY A 156 32.53 18.47 -6.38
N ASP A 157 32.37 17.21 -6.79
CA ASP A 157 33.41 16.43 -7.46
C ASP A 157 32.85 15.31 -8.36
N GLU A 158 33.70 14.81 -9.26
CA GLU A 158 33.34 13.79 -10.24
C GLU A 158 33.10 12.41 -9.63
N ASP A 159 33.80 12.05 -8.54
CA ASP A 159 33.67 10.73 -7.90
C ASP A 159 32.33 10.60 -7.18
N SER A 160 31.93 11.65 -6.45
CA SER A 160 30.63 11.78 -5.80
C SER A 160 29.49 11.72 -6.82
N ALA A 161 29.65 12.43 -7.95
CA ALA A 161 28.69 12.38 -9.05
C ALA A 161 28.61 10.99 -9.70
N ALA A 162 29.74 10.34 -9.97
CA ALA A 162 29.76 8.99 -10.52
C ALA A 162 29.10 7.97 -9.57
N ASN A 163 29.38 8.06 -8.27
CA ASN A 163 28.77 7.21 -7.25
C ASN A 163 27.25 7.44 -7.16
N TYR A 164 26.80 8.69 -7.21
CA TYR A 164 25.37 9.01 -7.24
C TYR A 164 24.68 8.46 -8.50
N LEU A 165 25.23 8.78 -9.68
CA LEU A 165 24.69 8.40 -10.98
C LEU A 165 24.63 6.88 -11.20
N SER A 166 25.54 6.13 -10.58
CA SER A 166 25.56 4.66 -10.62
C SER A 166 24.32 4.01 -9.98
N LYS A 167 23.62 4.74 -9.10
CA LYS A 167 22.44 4.26 -8.38
C LYS A 167 21.15 4.50 -9.17
N CYS A 168 21.15 5.43 -10.13
CA CYS A 168 20.00 5.81 -10.95
C CYS A 168 19.57 4.72 -11.93
N ILE A 169 18.34 4.82 -12.43
CA ILE A 169 17.82 4.03 -13.56
C ILE A 169 17.85 4.87 -14.84
N TYR A 170 18.16 4.22 -15.96
CA TYR A 170 18.20 4.80 -17.30
C TYR A 170 17.28 3.99 -18.21
N SER A 171 16.17 4.57 -18.67
CA SER A 171 15.26 3.92 -19.63
C SER A 171 15.51 4.43 -21.04
N LEU A 172 15.66 3.52 -21.99
CA LEU A 172 15.97 3.82 -23.38
C LEU A 172 15.06 3.05 -24.33
N GLY A 173 14.16 3.76 -25.03
CA GLY A 173 13.24 3.19 -26.01
C GLY A 173 13.21 4.00 -27.30
N MET A 174 13.89 3.51 -28.34
CA MET A 174 14.02 4.18 -29.64
C MET A 174 14.15 3.15 -30.78
N GLY A 175 13.88 3.60 -32.01
CA GLY A 175 14.06 2.80 -33.23
C GLY A 175 12.83 2.78 -34.14
N SER A 176 11.64 3.06 -33.59
CA SER A 176 10.38 3.11 -34.37
C SER A 176 10.47 4.14 -35.52
N ASN A 177 10.99 5.33 -35.23
CA ASN A 177 11.17 6.38 -36.23
C ASN A 177 12.25 6.05 -37.27
N ASP A 178 13.29 5.28 -36.92
CA ASP A 178 14.32 4.90 -37.88
C ASP A 178 13.77 4.01 -38.99
N TYR A 179 12.67 3.30 -38.73
CA TYR A 179 11.92 2.56 -39.74
C TYR A 179 10.81 3.40 -40.38
N LEU A 180 9.89 3.95 -39.59
CA LEU A 180 8.70 4.66 -40.09
C LEU A 180 9.01 6.01 -40.73
N ASN A 181 9.92 6.77 -40.12
CA ASN A 181 10.26 8.14 -40.47
C ASN A 181 11.66 8.26 -41.11
N ASN A 182 12.17 7.14 -41.66
CA ASN A 182 13.42 7.07 -42.41
C ASN A 182 13.45 5.91 -43.41
N TYR A 183 13.72 4.66 -42.98
CA TYR A 183 13.98 3.53 -43.90
C TYR A 183 12.86 3.27 -44.90
N PHE A 184 11.60 3.31 -44.45
CA PHE A 184 10.42 3.10 -45.28
C PHE A 184 9.88 4.39 -45.95
N MET A 185 10.66 5.49 -45.96
CA MET A 185 10.35 6.74 -46.66
C MET A 185 11.37 7.06 -47.78
N PRO A 186 11.43 6.26 -48.87
CA PRO A 186 12.44 6.41 -49.92
C PRO A 186 12.35 7.71 -50.74
N GLN A 187 11.28 8.49 -50.57
CA GLN A 187 11.12 9.82 -51.19
C GLN A 187 11.86 10.91 -50.40
N ASN A 188 12.04 10.70 -49.09
CA ASN A 188 12.70 11.64 -48.19
C ASN A 188 14.13 11.20 -47.84
N TYR A 189 14.40 9.89 -47.88
CA TYR A 189 15.67 9.32 -47.42
C TYR A 189 16.22 8.28 -48.41
N PRO A 190 17.55 8.27 -48.69
CA PRO A 190 18.17 7.27 -49.54
C PRO A 190 18.40 5.91 -48.83
N THR A 191 18.08 5.81 -47.53
CA THR A 191 18.47 4.71 -46.65
C THR A 191 18.11 3.32 -47.17
N SER A 192 16.88 3.10 -47.64
CA SER A 192 16.47 1.79 -48.19
C SER A 192 17.05 1.49 -49.58
N ARG A 193 17.70 2.47 -50.23
CA ARG A 193 18.50 2.27 -51.45
C ARG A 193 19.96 1.96 -51.11
N GLN A 194 20.41 2.30 -49.90
CA GLN A 194 21.79 2.13 -49.43
C GLN A 194 21.96 0.84 -48.61
N TYR A 195 20.93 0.44 -47.87
CA TYR A 195 20.99 -0.69 -46.95
C TYR A 195 19.82 -1.64 -47.19
N THR A 196 20.08 -2.94 -47.13
CA THR A 196 19.04 -3.96 -46.89
C THR A 196 18.51 -3.87 -45.45
N PRO A 197 17.36 -4.47 -45.11
CA PRO A 197 16.81 -4.39 -43.75
C PRO A 197 17.78 -4.91 -42.68
N ALA A 198 18.53 -5.97 -42.99
CA ALA A 198 19.53 -6.54 -42.09
C ALA A 198 20.71 -5.59 -41.90
N GLN A 199 21.27 -5.05 -42.99
CA GLN A 199 22.37 -4.08 -42.92
C GLN A 199 21.97 -2.81 -42.17
N TYR A 200 20.73 -2.36 -42.35
CA TYR A 200 20.24 -1.20 -41.63
C TYR A 200 20.12 -1.48 -40.12
N ALA A 201 19.62 -2.66 -39.74
CA ALA A 201 19.60 -3.09 -38.34
C ALA A 201 21.01 -3.17 -37.73
N ASP A 202 22.04 -3.60 -38.50
CA ASP A 202 23.44 -3.58 -38.09
C ASP A 202 23.95 -2.16 -37.80
N VAL A 203 23.68 -1.22 -38.72
CA VAL A 203 24.12 0.17 -38.55
C VAL A 203 23.39 0.85 -37.39
N LEU A 204 22.09 0.58 -37.21
CA LEU A 204 21.32 1.10 -36.08
C LEU A 204 21.87 0.60 -34.74
N ILE A 205 22.10 -0.72 -34.59
CA ILE A 205 22.56 -1.25 -33.31
C ILE A 205 23.99 -0.80 -32.99
N GLN A 206 24.86 -0.63 -34.00
CA GLN A 206 26.20 -0.10 -33.81
C GLN A 206 26.17 1.32 -33.24
N GLN A 207 25.35 2.19 -33.83
CA GLN A 207 25.21 3.58 -33.34
C GLN A 207 24.54 3.62 -31.96
N TYR A 208 23.53 2.78 -31.71
CA TYR A 208 22.87 2.69 -30.41
C TYR A 208 23.83 2.22 -29.31
N SER A 209 24.66 1.21 -29.60
CA SER A 209 25.72 0.71 -28.70
C SER A 209 26.73 1.79 -28.34
N GLN A 210 27.20 2.58 -29.32
CA GLN A 210 28.16 3.66 -29.08
C GLN A 210 27.62 4.72 -28.11
N GLN A 211 26.35 5.10 -28.28
CA GLN A 211 25.70 6.07 -27.41
C GLN A 211 25.42 5.51 -26.01
N ILE A 212 25.01 4.25 -25.88
CA ILE A 212 24.85 3.59 -24.58
C ILE A 212 26.18 3.48 -23.84
N ARG A 213 27.28 3.14 -24.53
CA ARG A 213 28.63 3.13 -23.96
C ARG A 213 29.07 4.54 -23.53
N THR A 214 28.63 5.57 -24.25
CA THR A 214 28.83 6.96 -23.82
C THR A 214 28.07 7.26 -22.52
N LEU A 215 26.81 6.83 -22.39
CA LEU A 215 26.07 6.98 -21.14
C LEU A 215 26.73 6.24 -19.98
N TYR A 216 27.25 5.03 -20.21
CA TYR A 216 28.02 4.27 -19.23
C TYR A 216 29.27 5.03 -18.77
N ASN A 217 30.02 5.62 -19.71
CA ASN A 217 31.19 6.46 -19.38
C ASN A 217 30.82 7.71 -18.57
N TYR A 218 29.55 8.11 -18.57
CA TYR A 218 28.99 9.23 -17.80
C TYR A 218 28.12 8.75 -16.62
N GLY A 219 28.48 7.61 -16.02
CA GLY A 219 27.92 7.15 -14.74
C GLY A 219 26.73 6.21 -14.84
N ALA A 220 26.18 5.93 -16.03
CA ALA A 220 25.04 5.02 -16.15
C ALA A 220 25.45 3.58 -15.83
N ARG A 221 24.71 2.92 -14.93
CA ARG A 221 24.93 1.51 -14.56
C ARG A 221 23.68 0.63 -14.67
N LYS A 222 22.47 1.16 -14.44
CA LYS A 222 21.21 0.39 -14.53
C LYS A 222 20.42 0.79 -15.78
N LEU A 223 20.49 -0.01 -16.84
CA LEU A 223 19.98 0.29 -18.17
C LEU A 223 18.74 -0.56 -18.49
N VAL A 224 17.65 0.07 -18.92
CA VAL A 224 16.44 -0.59 -19.40
C VAL A 224 16.32 -0.32 -20.90
N LEU A 225 16.60 -1.34 -21.72
CA LEU A 225 16.52 -1.24 -23.17
C LEU A 225 15.19 -1.81 -23.69
N ILE A 226 14.36 -0.96 -24.27
CA ILE A 226 13.03 -1.31 -24.76
C ILE A 226 13.11 -1.58 -26.26
N GLY A 227 12.70 -2.79 -26.68
CA GLY A 227 12.62 -3.14 -28.09
C GLY A 227 11.56 -2.35 -28.86
N VAL A 228 11.68 -2.32 -30.19
CA VAL A 228 10.69 -1.72 -31.08
C VAL A 228 9.43 -2.59 -31.10
N GLY A 229 8.26 -1.98 -30.88
CA GLY A 229 6.97 -2.67 -30.95
C GLY A 229 6.60 -3.15 -32.36
N GLN A 230 5.41 -3.73 -32.51
CA GLN A 230 4.90 -4.15 -33.83
C GLN A 230 4.40 -2.96 -34.65
N ILE A 231 5.31 -2.08 -35.08
CA ILE A 231 4.92 -0.83 -35.75
C ILE A 231 4.25 -1.06 -37.12
N GLY A 232 4.39 -2.25 -37.72
CA GLY A 232 3.62 -2.67 -38.89
C GLY A 232 2.13 -2.88 -38.62
N CYS A 233 1.73 -2.94 -37.34
CA CYS A 233 0.33 -2.98 -36.89
C CYS A 233 -0.20 -1.60 -36.46
N SER A 234 0.62 -0.55 -36.48
CA SER A 234 0.14 0.80 -36.15
C SER A 234 -0.94 1.25 -37.15
N PRO A 235 -1.94 2.06 -36.75
CA PRO A 235 -2.99 2.52 -37.64
C PRO A 235 -2.45 3.21 -38.90
N ASN A 236 -1.32 3.91 -38.82
CA ASN A 236 -0.65 4.50 -39.97
C ASN A 236 -0.11 3.46 -40.96
N SER A 237 0.60 2.44 -40.47
CA SER A 237 1.09 1.34 -41.31
C SER A 237 -0.05 0.59 -41.97
N LEU A 238 -1.13 0.33 -41.23
CA LEU A 238 -2.33 -0.32 -41.73
C LEU A 238 -3.01 0.53 -42.81
N ALA A 239 -3.21 1.81 -42.56
CA ALA A 239 -3.85 2.73 -43.49
C ALA A 239 -3.11 2.81 -44.84
N GLN A 240 -1.77 2.86 -44.78
CA GLN A 240 -0.93 3.06 -45.97
C GLN A 240 -0.63 1.77 -46.74
N ASN A 241 -0.39 0.66 -46.04
CA ASN A 241 0.24 -0.52 -46.65
C ASN A 241 -0.56 -1.82 -46.47
N SER A 242 -1.62 -1.83 -45.64
CA SER A 242 -2.47 -3.00 -45.47
C SER A 242 -3.62 -2.99 -46.49
N GLN A 243 -3.93 -4.14 -47.08
CA GLN A 243 -5.01 -4.26 -48.06
C GLN A 243 -6.38 -4.15 -47.40
N ASP A 244 -6.57 -4.79 -46.24
CA ASP A 244 -7.82 -4.81 -45.48
C ASP A 244 -7.87 -3.75 -44.36
N GLY A 245 -6.73 -3.17 -43.98
CA GLY A 245 -6.64 -2.21 -42.90
C GLY A 245 -6.61 -2.86 -41.52
N SER A 246 -6.38 -4.17 -41.44
CA SER A 246 -6.33 -4.93 -40.19
C SER A 246 -5.13 -5.88 -40.14
N THR A 247 -4.75 -6.46 -41.27
CA THR A 247 -3.59 -7.33 -41.37
C THR A 247 -2.31 -6.50 -41.24
N CYS A 248 -1.49 -6.80 -40.22
CA CYS A 248 -0.23 -6.12 -39.98
C CYS A 248 0.75 -6.27 -41.15
N VAL A 249 1.51 -5.22 -41.41
CA VAL A 249 2.45 -5.13 -42.53
C VAL A 249 3.74 -5.91 -42.21
N GLN A 250 3.82 -7.15 -42.65
CA GLN A 250 4.90 -8.09 -42.26
C GLN A 250 6.30 -7.58 -42.63
N ARG A 251 6.49 -7.00 -43.82
CA ARG A 251 7.76 -6.38 -44.25
C ARG A 251 8.33 -5.40 -43.21
N ILE A 252 7.48 -4.65 -42.53
CA ILE A 252 7.90 -3.69 -41.50
C ILE A 252 8.24 -4.43 -40.21
N ASN A 253 7.37 -5.35 -39.78
CA ASN A 253 7.58 -6.13 -38.56
C ASN A 253 8.82 -7.05 -38.62
N GLU A 254 9.12 -7.65 -39.77
CA GLU A 254 10.33 -8.43 -40.02
C GLU A 254 11.59 -7.57 -39.86
N ALA A 255 11.58 -6.34 -40.39
CA ALA A 255 12.70 -5.41 -40.24
C ALA A 255 12.91 -5.00 -38.76
N ASN A 256 11.82 -4.76 -38.01
CA ASN A 256 11.90 -4.46 -36.56
C ASN A 256 12.52 -5.62 -35.77
N GLN A 257 12.10 -6.85 -36.07
CA GLN A 257 12.60 -8.07 -35.44
C GLN A 257 14.12 -8.25 -35.63
N MET A 258 14.66 -7.86 -36.79
CA MET A 258 16.10 -7.87 -37.04
C MET A 258 16.87 -6.93 -36.11
N PHE A 259 16.34 -5.74 -35.83
CA PHE A 259 16.92 -4.82 -34.84
C PHE A 259 16.74 -5.32 -33.40
N ASN A 260 15.53 -5.77 -33.02
CA ASN A 260 15.27 -6.28 -31.67
C ASN A 260 16.12 -7.50 -31.31
N THR A 261 16.43 -8.35 -32.30
CA THR A 261 17.35 -9.48 -32.11
C THR A 261 18.76 -9.01 -31.78
N ARG A 262 19.27 -8.00 -32.49
CA ARG A 262 20.57 -7.39 -32.20
C ARG A 262 20.57 -6.62 -30.88
N LEU A 263 19.45 -5.99 -30.53
CA LEU A 263 19.29 -5.29 -29.26
C LEU A 263 19.37 -6.24 -28.06
N ARG A 264 18.79 -7.44 -28.17
CA ARG A 264 18.98 -8.50 -27.17
C ARG A 264 20.44 -8.89 -27.03
N SER A 265 21.13 -9.13 -28.15
CA SER A 265 22.57 -9.43 -28.13
C SER A 265 23.41 -8.29 -27.56
N LEU A 266 23.02 -7.03 -27.79
CA LEU A 266 23.66 -5.86 -27.18
C LEU A 266 23.46 -5.86 -25.65
N VAL A 267 22.28 -6.22 -25.13
CA VAL A 267 22.09 -6.34 -23.67
C VAL A 267 23.05 -7.38 -23.08
N ASP A 268 23.22 -8.53 -23.75
CA ASP A 268 24.16 -9.56 -23.31
C ASP A 268 25.61 -9.04 -23.36
N ASP A 269 25.99 -8.34 -24.43
CA ASP A 269 27.30 -7.70 -24.58
C ASP A 269 27.57 -6.66 -23.47
N LEU A 270 26.61 -5.78 -23.17
CA LEU A 270 26.75 -4.79 -22.10
C LEU A 270 26.95 -5.46 -20.74
N ASN A 271 26.16 -6.48 -20.42
CA ASN A 271 26.27 -7.20 -19.14
C ASN A 271 27.58 -7.99 -19.00
N ASN A 272 28.12 -8.51 -20.09
CA ASN A 272 29.35 -9.31 -20.07
C ASN A 272 30.62 -8.46 -20.12
N ASN A 273 30.58 -7.31 -20.80
CA ASN A 273 31.78 -6.53 -21.14
C ASN A 273 31.86 -5.16 -20.47
N LEU A 274 30.82 -4.70 -19.78
CA LEU A 274 30.87 -3.46 -18.99
C LEU A 274 30.77 -3.79 -17.49
N PRO A 275 31.87 -3.64 -16.72
CA PRO A 275 31.86 -3.85 -15.28
C PRO A 275 30.78 -3.02 -14.59
N ASP A 276 30.10 -3.61 -13.62
CA ASP A 276 29.05 -2.99 -12.81
C ASP A 276 27.81 -2.51 -13.58
N ALA A 277 27.74 -2.69 -14.89
CA ALA A 277 26.53 -2.45 -15.66
C ALA A 277 25.51 -3.59 -15.44
N LYS A 278 24.24 -3.20 -15.40
CA LYS A 278 23.08 -4.09 -15.36
C LYS A 278 22.09 -3.60 -16.40
N ALA A 279 22.04 -4.31 -17.52
CA ALA A 279 21.14 -4.04 -18.62
C ALA A 279 20.02 -5.09 -18.68
N ILE A 280 18.78 -4.64 -18.88
CA ILE A 280 17.64 -5.52 -19.14
C ILE A 280 16.99 -5.20 -20.49
N PHE A 281 16.39 -6.21 -21.12
CA PHE A 281 15.63 -6.06 -22.36
C PHE A 281 14.13 -6.18 -22.09
N ILE A 282 13.35 -5.19 -22.53
CA ILE A 282 11.88 -5.27 -22.54
C ILE A 282 11.39 -5.61 -23.96
N ASN A 283 10.73 -6.76 -24.09
CA ASN A 283 10.22 -7.26 -25.36
C ASN A 283 8.88 -6.61 -25.77
N ALA A 284 8.90 -5.31 -26.09
CA ALA A 284 7.70 -4.59 -26.50
C ALA A 284 7.00 -5.24 -27.71
N TYR A 285 7.76 -5.81 -28.66
CA TYR A 285 7.19 -6.54 -29.79
C TYR A 285 6.27 -7.69 -29.36
N GLY A 286 6.73 -8.52 -28.42
CA GLY A 286 5.94 -9.65 -27.91
C GLY A 286 4.73 -9.17 -27.09
N ILE A 287 4.91 -8.13 -26.27
CA ILE A 287 3.82 -7.56 -25.48
C ILE A 287 2.67 -7.07 -26.38
N PHE A 288 2.99 -6.28 -27.41
CA PHE A 288 1.96 -5.83 -28.35
C PHE A 288 1.45 -6.98 -29.24
N GLN A 289 2.23 -8.04 -29.47
CA GLN A 289 1.73 -9.26 -30.12
C GLN A 289 0.59 -9.88 -29.35
N ASP A 290 0.81 -10.09 -28.04
CA ASP A 290 -0.14 -10.75 -27.16
C ASP A 290 -1.43 -9.92 -27.11
N ILE A 291 -1.31 -8.61 -26.93
CA ILE A 291 -2.44 -7.68 -26.90
C ILE A 291 -3.23 -7.70 -28.21
N ILE A 292 -2.55 -7.64 -29.36
CA ILE A 292 -3.24 -7.63 -30.66
C ILE A 292 -3.89 -8.99 -30.97
N SER A 293 -3.29 -10.09 -30.51
CA SER A 293 -3.80 -11.44 -30.73
C SER A 293 -5.03 -11.78 -29.90
N ASN A 294 -5.18 -11.16 -28.72
CA ASN A 294 -6.30 -11.38 -27.82
C ASN A 294 -6.76 -10.07 -27.15
N PRO A 295 -7.25 -9.09 -27.91
CA PRO A 295 -7.45 -7.74 -27.39
C PRO A 295 -8.52 -7.64 -26.31
N SER A 296 -9.56 -8.47 -26.39
CA SER A 296 -10.61 -8.52 -25.39
C SER A 296 -10.09 -8.93 -24.01
N SER A 297 -9.10 -9.83 -23.92
CA SER A 297 -8.48 -10.20 -22.63
C SER A 297 -7.72 -9.06 -21.95
N PHE A 298 -7.44 -8.00 -22.71
CA PHE A 298 -6.78 -6.80 -22.21
C PHE A 298 -7.75 -5.60 -22.14
N GLY A 299 -9.05 -5.80 -22.39
CA GLY A 299 -10.05 -4.75 -22.36
C GLY A 299 -10.11 -3.88 -23.62
N PHE A 300 -9.44 -4.26 -24.71
CA PHE A 300 -9.48 -3.55 -25.98
C PHE A 300 -10.50 -4.15 -26.95
N SER A 301 -11.28 -3.29 -27.59
CA SER A 301 -12.17 -3.67 -28.70
C SER A 301 -11.66 -3.13 -30.04
N VAL A 302 -10.79 -2.13 -30.05
CA VAL A 302 -10.24 -1.54 -31.27
C VAL A 302 -8.71 -1.54 -31.25
N THR A 303 -8.12 -2.38 -32.10
CA THR A 303 -6.65 -2.53 -32.22
C THR A 303 -6.08 -2.05 -33.55
N ASN A 304 -6.93 -1.81 -34.55
CA ASN A 304 -6.51 -1.46 -35.91
C ASN A 304 -6.68 0.01 -36.24
N ALA A 305 -7.24 0.84 -35.35
CA ALA A 305 -7.50 2.25 -35.60
C ALA A 305 -7.10 3.12 -34.39
N GLY A 306 -6.72 4.37 -34.68
CA GLY A 306 -6.51 5.38 -33.64
C GLY A 306 -7.84 5.87 -33.08
N CYS A 307 -7.90 6.10 -31.77
CA CYS A 307 -9.04 6.77 -31.13
C CYS A 307 -9.24 8.19 -31.70
N CYS A 308 -8.17 8.82 -32.15
CA CYS A 308 -8.15 10.15 -32.72
C CYS A 308 -7.24 10.20 -33.96
N GLY A 309 -7.69 10.89 -35.01
CA GLY A 309 -6.99 10.95 -36.29
C GLY A 309 -7.96 10.97 -37.47
N VAL A 310 -7.43 11.11 -38.69
CA VAL A 310 -8.24 11.29 -39.90
C VAL A 310 -7.87 10.27 -40.97
N GLY A 311 -8.87 9.90 -41.76
CA GLY A 311 -8.72 9.00 -42.90
C GLY A 311 -8.84 7.53 -42.51
N ARG A 312 -8.36 6.66 -43.40
CA ARG A 312 -8.40 5.21 -43.20
C ARG A 312 -7.73 4.84 -41.86
N ASN A 313 -8.38 3.97 -41.08
CA ASN A 313 -7.96 3.55 -39.73
C ASN A 313 -7.75 4.71 -38.73
N ASN A 314 -8.24 5.93 -39.01
CA ASN A 314 -7.81 7.16 -38.31
C ASN A 314 -6.27 7.31 -38.28
N GLY A 315 -5.58 6.72 -39.25
CA GLY A 315 -4.13 6.54 -39.26
C GLY A 315 -3.39 7.32 -40.34
N GLN A 316 -4.09 7.92 -41.31
CA GLN A 316 -3.44 8.68 -42.40
C GLN A 316 -2.90 10.02 -41.90
N ILE A 317 -3.65 10.67 -41.03
CA ILE A 317 -3.26 11.91 -40.37
C ILE A 317 -3.51 11.70 -38.88
N THR A 318 -2.51 12.03 -38.06
CA THR A 318 -2.64 11.99 -36.60
C THR A 318 -3.68 13.00 -36.10
N CYS A 319 -3.93 13.05 -34.79
CA CYS A 319 -4.85 14.00 -34.17
C CYS A 319 -4.64 15.44 -34.64
N LEU A 320 -5.70 16.07 -35.15
CA LEU A 320 -5.70 17.50 -35.43
C LEU A 320 -6.04 18.30 -34.16
N PRO A 321 -5.56 19.55 -34.04
CA PRO A 321 -5.94 20.42 -32.94
C PRO A 321 -7.45 20.53 -32.78
N PHE A 322 -7.93 20.31 -31.55
CA PHE A 322 -9.33 20.33 -31.15
C PHE A 322 -10.23 19.29 -31.83
N GLN A 323 -9.66 18.28 -32.48
CA GLN A 323 -10.43 17.15 -32.99
C GLN A 323 -11.11 16.40 -31.84
N THR A 324 -12.39 16.04 -32.02
CA THR A 324 -13.11 15.17 -31.09
C THR A 324 -12.56 13.74 -31.19
N PRO A 325 -11.99 13.18 -30.10
CA PRO A 325 -11.55 11.79 -30.09
C PRO A 325 -12.74 10.81 -30.00
N CYS A 326 -12.45 9.52 -30.08
CA CYS A 326 -13.43 8.46 -29.83
C CYS A 326 -14.08 8.59 -28.43
N GLN A 327 -15.29 8.05 -28.27
CA GLN A 327 -16.06 8.16 -27.03
C GLN A 327 -15.52 7.31 -25.89
N ASP A 328 -15.00 6.12 -26.18
CA ASP A 328 -14.40 5.21 -25.20
C ASP A 328 -12.92 5.03 -25.53
N ARG A 329 -12.06 5.76 -24.82
CA ARG A 329 -10.61 5.77 -25.04
C ARG A 329 -9.93 4.53 -24.47
N ASP A 330 -10.50 3.93 -23.42
CA ASP A 330 -9.95 2.76 -22.75
C ASP A 330 -10.11 1.50 -23.62
N ALA A 331 -11.11 1.48 -24.50
CA ALA A 331 -11.33 0.40 -25.47
C ALA A 331 -10.37 0.42 -26.69
N TYR A 332 -9.58 1.47 -26.89
CA TYR A 332 -8.65 1.63 -28.02
C TYR A 332 -7.21 1.35 -27.61
N LEU A 333 -6.54 0.47 -28.36
CA LEU A 333 -5.10 0.22 -28.19
C LEU A 333 -4.26 1.45 -28.57
N PHE A 334 -4.65 2.13 -29.63
CA PHE A 334 -3.95 3.29 -30.17
C PHE A 334 -4.72 4.58 -29.89
N TRP A 335 -4.02 5.57 -29.33
CA TRP A 335 -4.54 6.91 -29.18
C TRP A 335 -4.67 7.61 -30.53
N ASP A 336 -3.61 7.54 -31.34
CA ASP A 336 -3.56 8.17 -32.65
C ASP A 336 -3.01 7.23 -33.74
N ALA A 337 -2.51 7.79 -34.84
CA ALA A 337 -1.95 7.04 -35.96
C ALA A 337 -0.76 6.12 -35.60
N PHE A 338 -0.08 6.37 -34.48
CA PHE A 338 1.15 5.68 -34.09
C PHE A 338 1.20 5.29 -32.61
N HIS A 339 0.65 6.13 -31.73
CA HIS A 339 0.95 6.08 -30.30
C HIS A 339 -0.12 5.33 -29.51
N PRO A 340 0.26 4.58 -28.44
CA PRO A 340 -0.70 3.91 -27.58
C PRO A 340 -1.55 4.87 -26.73
N SER A 341 -2.74 4.41 -26.35
CA SER A 341 -3.56 5.08 -25.33
C SER A 341 -2.93 4.95 -23.93
N GLU A 342 -3.39 5.75 -22.96
CA GLU A 342 -3.00 5.61 -21.55
C GLU A 342 -3.30 4.18 -21.04
N ALA A 343 -4.47 3.64 -21.37
CA ALA A 343 -4.85 2.27 -21.03
C ALA A 343 -3.83 1.25 -21.57
N ALA A 344 -3.45 1.41 -22.84
CA ALA A 344 -2.41 0.57 -23.47
C ALA A 344 -1.04 0.72 -22.81
N ASN A 345 -0.64 1.94 -22.44
CA ASN A 345 0.63 2.17 -21.73
C ASN A 345 0.66 1.49 -20.36
N ILE A 346 -0.42 1.59 -19.59
CA ILE A 346 -0.55 0.95 -18.26
C ILE A 346 -0.53 -0.58 -18.40
N ILE A 347 -1.30 -1.13 -19.34
CA ILE A 347 -1.38 -2.58 -19.57
C ILE A 347 -0.05 -3.14 -20.08
N ALA A 348 0.58 -2.48 -21.05
CA ALA A 348 1.86 -2.90 -21.59
C ALA A 348 2.94 -2.94 -20.51
N LEU A 349 2.95 -1.98 -19.57
CA LEU A 349 3.87 -2.00 -18.43
C LEU A 349 3.61 -3.19 -17.50
N LYS A 350 2.35 -3.38 -17.07
CA LYS A 350 1.96 -4.50 -16.19
C LYS A 350 2.35 -5.85 -16.81
N TRP A 351 2.12 -6.01 -18.12
CA TRP A 351 2.48 -7.21 -18.87
C TRP A 351 4.00 -7.38 -19.04
N SER A 352 4.75 -6.28 -19.17
CA SER A 352 6.22 -6.29 -19.17
C SER A 352 6.78 -6.79 -17.85
N MET A 353 6.23 -6.33 -16.72
CA MET A 353 6.65 -6.75 -15.38
C MET A 353 6.39 -8.25 -15.16
N LEU A 354 5.27 -8.77 -15.68
CA LEU A 354 4.96 -10.20 -15.66
C LEU A 354 5.92 -11.03 -16.52
N HIS A 355 6.30 -10.55 -17.69
CA HIS A 355 7.27 -11.24 -18.55
C HIS A 355 8.68 -11.27 -17.96
N ALA A 356 9.08 -10.19 -17.30
CA ALA A 356 10.31 -10.16 -16.49
C ALA A 356 10.24 -11.18 -15.35
N ALA A 357 9.09 -11.30 -14.67
CA ALA A 357 8.83 -12.30 -13.63
C ALA A 357 9.00 -13.75 -14.11
N LYS A 358 8.36 -14.08 -15.24
CA LYS A 358 8.40 -15.44 -15.84
C LYS A 358 9.80 -15.87 -16.27
N ARG A 359 10.68 -14.95 -16.70
CA ARG A 359 12.06 -15.30 -17.06
C ARG A 359 12.94 -15.64 -15.87
N ILE A 360 12.60 -15.18 -14.67
CA ILE A 360 13.35 -15.46 -13.44
C ILE A 360 13.00 -16.87 -12.91
N HIS A 361 11.83 -17.42 -13.27
CA HIS A 361 11.35 -18.73 -12.78
C HIS A 361 10.78 -19.58 -13.95
N SER A 362 11.60 -20.47 -14.51
CA SER A 362 11.19 -21.36 -15.61
C SER A 362 10.30 -22.52 -15.14
N ASN A 363 9.19 -22.74 -15.86
CA ASN A 363 8.21 -23.85 -15.80
C ASN A 363 6.96 -23.63 -14.92
N LYS A 364 5.87 -23.02 -15.45
CA LYS A 364 4.44 -23.41 -15.28
C LYS A 364 3.55 -22.77 -16.38
N GLY A 365 2.56 -23.51 -16.93
CA GLY A 365 1.72 -23.14 -18.10
C GLY A 365 0.48 -22.27 -17.81
N LEU A 366 -0.32 -21.97 -18.86
CA LEU A 366 -1.57 -21.16 -18.86
C LEU A 366 -2.84 -22.06 -18.92
N CYS A 367 -3.92 -21.79 -18.15
CA CYS A 367 -5.26 -22.41 -18.31
C CYS A 367 -6.06 -21.59 -19.34
N VAL A 368 -6.65 -22.21 -20.37
CA VAL A 368 -7.58 -21.58 -21.35
C VAL A 368 -8.97 -22.16 -21.08
N PRO A 369 -10.01 -21.37 -20.78
CA PRO A 369 -11.33 -21.90 -20.47
C PRO A 369 -12.20 -21.99 -21.72
N ASP A 370 -12.55 -23.23 -22.08
CA ASP A 370 -13.85 -23.63 -22.65
C ASP A 370 -14.05 -25.11 -22.28
N LEU A 371 -14.65 -25.40 -21.11
CA LEU A 371 -15.54 -26.56 -20.80
C LEU A 371 -15.56 -27.11 -19.36
N TYR A 372 -14.60 -26.88 -18.44
CA TYR A 372 -14.74 -27.33 -17.01
C TYR A 372 -13.89 -26.48 -16.02
N PRO A 373 -14.23 -26.45 -14.70
CA PRO A 373 -13.43 -25.76 -13.68
C PRO A 373 -12.06 -26.43 -13.47
N CYS A 374 -10.94 -25.68 -13.54
CA CYS A 374 -9.58 -26.23 -13.40
C CYS A 374 -9.41 -26.89 -11.99
N SER A 375 -8.91 -28.14 -11.94
CA SER A 375 -8.94 -29.03 -10.76
C SER A 375 -7.83 -28.79 -9.71
N ASN A 376 -6.84 -27.92 -9.98
CA ASN A 376 -5.79 -27.56 -9.01
C ASN A 376 -5.24 -26.14 -9.26
N ARG A 377 -5.43 -25.21 -8.31
CA ARG A 377 -5.19 -23.76 -8.47
C ARG A 377 -3.75 -23.29 -8.16
N THR A 378 -2.89 -24.18 -7.67
CA THR A 378 -1.49 -23.88 -7.28
C THR A 378 -0.48 -24.00 -8.43
N GLU A 379 -0.93 -24.37 -9.63
CA GLU A 379 -0.07 -24.60 -10.80
C GLU A 379 -0.21 -23.58 -11.94
N PHE A 380 -1.13 -22.61 -11.88
CA PHE A 380 -1.43 -21.70 -13.00
C PHE A 380 -1.37 -20.21 -12.59
N VAL A 381 -1.09 -19.32 -13.56
CA VAL A 381 -0.84 -17.87 -13.34
C VAL A 381 -2.12 -17.02 -13.29
N TYR A 382 -3.18 -17.42 -14.01
CA TYR A 382 -4.48 -16.75 -14.02
C TYR A 382 -5.59 -17.81 -13.86
N TRP A 383 -6.68 -17.47 -13.17
CA TRP A 383 -7.81 -18.40 -13.01
C TRP A 383 -8.93 -18.21 -14.04
N ASP A 384 -9.00 -17.06 -14.72
CA ASP A 384 -9.99 -16.75 -15.76
C ASP A 384 -9.44 -15.93 -16.95
N GLY A 385 -8.12 -15.87 -17.10
CA GLY A 385 -7.46 -15.08 -18.15
C GLY A 385 -7.35 -13.58 -17.87
N PHE A 386 -7.93 -13.07 -16.79
CA PHE A 386 -7.87 -11.66 -16.37
C PHE A 386 -7.31 -11.49 -14.96
N HIS A 387 -7.64 -12.40 -14.05
CA HIS A 387 -7.32 -12.29 -12.63
C HIS A 387 -6.17 -13.22 -12.22
N PRO A 388 -5.05 -12.67 -11.72
CA PRO A 388 -3.90 -13.45 -11.31
C PRO A 388 -4.26 -14.36 -10.12
N THR A 389 -3.74 -15.58 -10.12
CA THR A 389 -3.84 -16.50 -8.97
C THR A 389 -2.99 -16.01 -7.80
N GLU A 390 -3.23 -16.56 -6.60
CA GLU A 390 -2.45 -16.28 -5.38
C GLU A 390 -0.93 -16.40 -5.61
N THR A 391 -0.49 -17.46 -6.29
CA THR A 391 0.91 -17.69 -6.69
C THR A 391 1.44 -16.64 -7.68
N ALA A 392 0.60 -16.11 -8.57
CA ALA A 392 0.99 -15.08 -9.54
C ALA A 392 1.16 -13.70 -8.92
N ASN A 393 0.33 -13.36 -7.91
CA ASN A 393 0.51 -12.15 -7.13
C ASN A 393 1.77 -12.22 -6.25
N GLU A 394 2.06 -13.39 -5.66
CA GLU A 394 3.32 -13.62 -4.95
C GLU A 394 4.54 -13.60 -5.90
N LEU A 395 4.41 -14.10 -7.14
CA LEU A 395 5.45 -14.02 -8.18
C LEU A 395 5.63 -12.62 -8.77
N LEU A 396 4.58 -11.79 -8.85
CA LEU A 396 4.67 -10.39 -9.30
C LEU A 396 5.33 -9.50 -8.24
N ALA A 397 5.01 -9.72 -6.96
CA ALA A 397 5.70 -9.10 -5.83
C ALA A 397 7.15 -9.57 -5.72
N ALA A 398 7.39 -10.88 -5.88
CA ALA A 398 8.74 -11.45 -5.91
C ALA A 398 9.52 -11.01 -7.15
N ALA A 399 8.91 -10.78 -8.30
CA ALA A 399 9.61 -10.34 -9.51
C ALA A 399 9.89 -8.83 -9.56
N ALA A 400 9.03 -8.00 -8.95
CA ALA A 400 9.39 -6.62 -8.66
C ALA A 400 10.59 -6.57 -7.69
N TYR A 401 10.66 -7.51 -6.75
CA TYR A 401 11.78 -7.70 -5.84
C TYR A 401 13.03 -8.30 -6.52
N PHE A 402 12.91 -9.31 -7.39
CA PHE A 402 14.03 -10.04 -8.02
C PHE A 402 14.56 -9.37 -9.29
N ALA A 403 13.74 -8.64 -10.06
CA ALA A 403 14.20 -7.86 -11.22
C ALA A 403 14.99 -6.60 -10.80
N LEU A 404 14.91 -6.21 -9.53
CA LEU A 404 15.58 -5.02 -8.96
C LEU A 404 16.58 -5.34 -7.84
N SER A 405 16.60 -6.56 -7.29
CA SER A 405 17.55 -6.97 -6.24
C SER A 405 18.26 -8.28 -6.55
N PRO A 406 19.50 -8.23 -7.07
CA PRO A 406 20.47 -9.26 -6.80
C PRO A 406 21.64 -8.66 -6.02
N LEU A 407 21.42 -8.30 -4.75
CA LEU A 407 22.47 -8.05 -3.75
C LEU A 407 21.86 -7.89 -2.34
N LEU A 408 21.29 -8.96 -1.79
CA LEU A 408 21.20 -9.12 -0.34
C LEU A 408 21.75 -10.51 0.01
N SER A 409 23.08 -10.59 0.05
CA SER A 409 23.71 -11.36 1.13
C SER A 409 23.25 -10.69 2.44
N PRO A 410 22.87 -11.44 3.49
CA PRO A 410 22.20 -10.87 4.65
C PRO A 410 23.16 -9.93 5.40
N ARG A 411 23.14 -8.64 5.05
CA ARG A 411 23.47 -7.58 5.98
C ARG A 411 22.19 -7.34 6.77
N ILE A 412 22.25 -7.69 8.04
CA ILE A 412 21.36 -7.08 9.02
C ILE A 412 21.87 -5.64 9.14
N GLU A 413 21.18 -4.68 8.54
CA GLU A 413 21.38 -3.27 8.88
C GLU A 413 20.75 -3.08 10.27
N ASP A 414 21.60 -3.01 11.29
CA ASP A 414 21.56 -2.03 12.38
C ASP A 414 20.25 -1.89 13.18
N GLY A 415 20.16 -2.63 14.31
CA GLY A 415 19.15 -2.39 15.37
C GLY A 415 17.75 -2.98 15.14
N GLU A 416 17.46 -3.52 13.96
CA GLU A 416 16.11 -3.92 13.51
C GLU A 416 15.42 -5.02 14.34
N LEU A 417 16.16 -5.96 14.94
CA LEU A 417 15.54 -7.06 15.70
C LEU A 417 14.67 -6.55 16.87
N LEU A 418 14.99 -5.39 17.44
CA LEU A 418 14.19 -4.73 18.48
C LEU A 418 13.36 -3.55 17.94
N GLY A 419 13.32 -3.33 16.62
CA GLY A 419 12.53 -2.29 15.97
C GLY A 419 13.21 -0.92 15.93
N PHE A 420 14.53 -0.83 16.06
CA PHE A 420 15.26 0.42 15.87
C PHE A 420 15.58 0.65 14.39
N THR A 421 15.50 1.91 13.94
CA THR A 421 15.76 2.31 12.54
C THR A 421 17.19 2.78 12.30
N ASP A 422 18.01 2.89 13.35
CA ASP A 422 19.41 3.34 13.32
C ASP A 422 20.23 2.58 14.38
N PHE A 423 21.56 2.55 14.25
CA PHE A 423 22.45 2.07 15.31
C PHE A 423 22.25 2.83 16.64
N ILE A 424 22.33 2.10 17.74
CA ILE A 424 22.40 2.69 19.08
C ILE A 424 23.69 3.51 19.21
N SER A 425 23.54 4.82 19.40
CA SER A 425 24.67 5.75 19.51
C SER A 425 25.59 5.38 20.68
N PRO A 426 26.93 5.44 20.50
CA PRO A 426 27.84 5.32 21.64
C PRO A 426 27.62 6.48 22.61
N PHE A 427 27.82 6.22 23.90
CA PHE A 427 27.66 7.23 24.94
C PHE A 427 28.43 8.53 24.67
N ALA A 428 29.60 8.43 24.04
CA ALA A 428 30.42 9.59 23.68
C ALA A 428 29.75 10.56 22.68
N THR A 429 28.78 10.11 21.88
CA THR A 429 28.14 10.92 20.84
C THR A 429 26.63 11.07 21.00
N ALA A 430 25.99 10.28 21.86
CA ALA A 430 24.54 10.32 22.08
C ALA A 430 24.09 11.68 22.65
N ARG A 431 23.09 12.32 22.03
CA ARG A 431 22.51 13.59 22.49
C ARG A 431 20.99 13.60 22.35
N GLY A 432 20.31 14.35 23.20
CA GLY A 432 18.87 14.60 23.07
C GLY A 432 18.03 13.32 23.01
N LEU A 433 17.25 13.16 21.94
CA LEU A 433 16.32 12.03 21.75
C LEU A 433 17.04 10.68 21.55
N ASP A 434 18.32 10.67 21.18
CA ASP A 434 19.09 9.42 21.03
C ASP A 434 19.20 8.68 22.37
N ILE A 435 19.24 9.41 23.49
CA ILE A 435 19.33 8.83 24.83
C ILE A 435 18.05 8.04 25.18
N LEU A 436 16.90 8.50 24.68
CA LEU A 436 15.61 7.84 24.89
C LEU A 436 15.44 6.59 24.01
N ARG A 437 16.14 6.52 22.87
CA ARG A 437 16.19 5.34 22.00
C ARG A 437 17.12 4.27 22.57
N GLY A 438 18.19 4.68 23.23
CA GLY A 438 19.17 3.81 23.88
C GLY A 438 20.59 4.30 23.64
N VAL A 439 21.52 3.90 24.51
CA VAL A 439 22.92 4.35 24.45
C VAL A 439 23.86 3.18 24.70
N ASN A 440 24.91 3.06 23.87
CA ASN A 440 25.94 2.05 24.04
C ASN A 440 27.05 2.58 24.97
N TYR A 441 27.08 2.09 26.20
CA TYR A 441 28.08 2.42 27.23
C TYR A 441 29.30 1.50 27.23
N ALA A 442 29.40 0.55 26.29
CA ALA A 442 30.50 -0.41 26.27
C ALA A 442 31.83 0.28 25.92
N SER A 443 32.88 -0.08 26.66
CA SER A 443 34.25 0.33 26.41
C SER A 443 35.14 -0.89 26.25
N CYS A 444 36.07 -0.83 25.30
CA CYS A 444 37.15 -1.81 25.16
C CYS A 444 38.01 -1.85 26.45
N GLY A 445 38.46 -3.04 26.85
CA GLY A 445 39.33 -3.24 28.02
C GLY A 445 38.66 -3.19 29.40
N GLY A 446 37.32 -3.12 29.46
CA GLY A 446 36.58 -3.11 30.71
C GLY A 446 36.60 -4.47 31.43
N GLY A 447 37.13 -4.51 32.66
CA GLY A 447 37.08 -5.67 33.55
C GLY A 447 36.04 -5.51 34.67
N ILE A 448 35.64 -6.62 35.28
CA ILE A 448 34.75 -6.60 36.46
C ILE A 448 35.58 -6.19 37.68
N ARG A 449 35.48 -4.94 38.13
CA ARG A 449 36.07 -4.48 39.40
C ARG A 449 35.20 -4.94 40.56
N ALA A 450 35.80 -5.45 41.64
CA ALA A 450 35.09 -6.08 42.77
C ALA A 450 34.06 -5.17 43.47
N GLU A 451 34.19 -3.84 43.34
CA GLU A 451 33.41 -2.83 44.06
C GLU A 451 32.08 -2.47 43.35
N THR A 452 32.00 -2.55 42.02
CA THR A 452 30.80 -2.16 41.25
C THR A 452 29.79 -3.30 41.07
N GLY A 453 30.20 -4.55 41.28
CA GLY A 453 29.35 -5.73 41.12
C GLY A 453 28.38 -6.03 42.27
N ARG A 454 28.45 -5.30 43.40
CA ARG A 454 27.69 -5.65 44.63
C ARG A 454 26.33 -4.97 44.79
N ASN A 455 26.02 -3.91 44.04
CA ASN A 455 24.92 -3.01 44.40
C ASN A 455 23.70 -3.03 43.46
N VAL A 456 23.55 -4.03 42.57
CA VAL A 456 22.42 -4.17 41.61
C VAL A 456 22.00 -2.82 40.99
N THR A 457 23.00 -1.98 40.69
CA THR A 457 22.81 -0.55 40.47
C THR A 457 21.90 -0.23 39.28
N LEU A 458 21.97 -1.03 38.21
CA LEU A 458 21.09 -0.89 37.05
C LEU A 458 19.61 -1.06 37.42
N TYR A 459 19.29 -2.03 38.29
CA TYR A 459 17.93 -2.23 38.78
C TYR A 459 17.48 -1.05 39.65
N ASN A 460 18.36 -0.54 40.51
CA ASN A 460 18.08 0.64 41.33
C ASN A 460 17.84 1.90 40.50
N TYR A 461 18.46 2.01 39.32
CA TYR A 461 18.21 3.07 38.34
C TYR A 461 17.00 2.83 37.42
N GLY A 462 16.22 1.79 37.68
CA GLY A 462 14.95 1.56 36.98
C GLY A 462 14.99 0.50 35.89
N ALA A 463 16.11 -0.22 35.70
CA ALA A 463 16.12 -1.34 34.76
C ALA A 463 15.16 -2.45 35.24
N ARG A 464 14.26 -2.89 34.36
CA ARG A 464 13.27 -3.94 34.64
C ARG A 464 13.33 -5.13 33.69
N LYS A 465 13.99 -4.99 32.54
CA LYS A 465 14.28 -6.10 31.61
C LYS A 465 15.78 -6.08 31.36
N VAL A 466 16.48 -7.12 31.79
CA VAL A 466 17.95 -7.14 31.78
C VAL A 466 18.44 -8.42 31.12
N VAL A 467 19.36 -8.27 30.17
CA VAL A 467 20.01 -9.38 29.47
C VAL A 467 21.45 -9.48 29.94
N ILE A 468 21.89 -10.67 30.34
CA ILE A 468 23.25 -10.98 30.77
C ILE A 468 23.89 -11.89 29.71
N PHE A 469 25.03 -11.48 29.16
CA PHE A 469 25.75 -12.27 28.16
C PHE A 469 26.86 -13.10 28.81
N GLY A 470 26.94 -14.39 28.47
CA GLY A 470 28.06 -15.25 28.80
C GLY A 470 29.30 -14.96 27.97
N LEU A 471 30.44 -15.47 28.42
CA LEU A 471 31.67 -15.46 27.64
C LEU A 471 31.57 -16.47 26.49
N GLY A 472 32.09 -16.11 25.32
CA GLY A 472 32.24 -17.04 24.20
C GLY A 472 33.48 -17.93 24.32
N LEU A 473 33.74 -18.78 23.32
CA LEU A 473 34.90 -19.67 23.28
C LEU A 473 36.22 -18.92 23.03
N ILE A 474 36.76 -18.26 24.07
CA ILE A 474 37.99 -17.44 23.99
C ILE A 474 39.19 -18.27 23.50
N GLY A 475 39.30 -19.54 23.91
CA GLY A 475 40.39 -20.43 23.49
C GLY A 475 40.38 -20.77 22.00
N CYS A 476 39.33 -20.40 21.26
CA CYS A 476 39.24 -20.59 19.81
C CYS A 476 39.65 -19.34 19.01
N THR A 477 40.05 -18.26 19.67
CA THR A 477 40.51 -17.04 18.98
C THR A 477 41.89 -17.25 18.36
N PRO A 478 42.19 -16.64 17.18
CA PRO A 478 43.47 -16.83 16.51
C PRO A 478 44.71 -16.57 17.39
N VAL A 479 44.65 -15.59 18.29
CA VAL A 479 45.75 -15.26 19.20
C VAL A 479 46.00 -16.33 20.27
N GLU A 480 44.95 -16.89 20.87
CA GLU A 480 45.08 -17.91 21.91
C GLU A 480 45.61 -19.22 21.31
N LEU A 481 45.11 -19.58 20.12
CA LEU A 481 45.62 -20.70 19.34
C LEU A 481 47.11 -20.55 19.03
N ALA A 482 47.55 -19.35 18.62
CA ALA A 482 48.94 -19.06 18.32
C ALA A 482 49.84 -19.02 19.56
N THR A 483 49.31 -18.59 20.71
CA THR A 483 50.09 -18.37 21.94
C THR A 483 50.26 -19.63 22.77
N PHE A 484 49.18 -20.40 22.96
CA PHE A 484 49.17 -21.54 23.87
C PHE A 484 49.22 -22.90 23.15
N GLY A 485 48.91 -22.92 21.85
CA GLY A 485 48.72 -24.17 21.10
C GLY A 485 47.51 -24.96 21.58
N THR A 486 47.07 -25.94 20.79
CA THR A 486 45.84 -26.70 21.09
C THR A 486 46.08 -28.11 21.64
N ASN A 487 47.33 -28.57 21.75
CA ASN A 487 47.65 -29.95 22.16
C ASN A 487 46.85 -31.02 21.41
N GLY A 488 46.54 -30.80 20.13
CA GLY A 488 45.80 -31.72 19.28
C GLY A 488 44.28 -31.55 19.28
N THR A 489 43.72 -30.61 20.04
CA THR A 489 42.29 -30.26 19.98
C THR A 489 42.03 -29.08 19.04
N ALA A 490 40.77 -28.70 18.88
CA ALA A 490 40.38 -27.62 17.97
C ALA A 490 40.59 -26.22 18.56
N CYS A 491 40.64 -26.10 19.89
CA CYS A 491 40.78 -24.84 20.62
C CYS A 491 41.65 -25.03 21.88
N VAL A 492 42.07 -23.95 22.54
CA VAL A 492 42.82 -24.04 23.80
C VAL A 492 41.89 -24.45 24.95
N ASP A 493 41.87 -25.74 25.29
CA ASP A 493 40.93 -26.31 26.26
C ASP A 493 41.03 -25.68 27.66
N MET A 494 42.25 -25.39 28.14
CA MET A 494 42.44 -24.75 29.44
C MET A 494 41.67 -23.43 29.56
N ILE A 495 41.66 -22.63 28.49
CA ILE A 495 40.98 -21.32 28.44
C ILE A 495 39.47 -21.52 28.35
N ASN A 496 39.00 -22.43 27.50
CA ASN A 496 37.57 -22.71 27.38
C ASN A 496 36.98 -23.37 28.64
N ASN A 497 37.78 -24.14 29.39
CA ASN A 497 37.39 -24.66 30.70
C ASN A 497 37.21 -23.53 31.72
N ALA A 498 38.08 -22.52 31.72
CA ALA A 498 37.93 -21.34 32.56
C ALA A 498 36.69 -20.49 32.19
N VAL A 499 36.43 -20.33 30.89
CA VAL A 499 35.19 -19.71 30.37
C VAL A 499 33.95 -20.46 30.88
N GLN A 500 33.98 -21.79 30.84
CA GLN A 500 32.85 -22.61 31.29
C GLN A 500 32.60 -22.45 32.80
N LEU A 501 33.65 -22.37 33.62
CA LEU A 501 33.51 -22.10 35.06
C LEU A 501 32.82 -20.75 35.34
N PHE A 502 33.08 -19.72 34.52
CA PHE A 502 32.39 -18.44 34.62
C PHE A 502 30.92 -18.56 34.20
N ASN A 503 30.65 -19.11 33.02
CA ASN A 503 29.30 -19.23 32.47
C ASN A 503 28.39 -20.09 33.36
N ASN A 504 28.91 -21.16 33.99
CA ASN A 504 28.15 -22.02 34.91
C ASN A 504 27.61 -21.28 36.15
N ARG A 505 28.10 -20.06 36.45
CA ARG A 505 27.61 -19.23 37.56
C ARG A 505 26.50 -18.27 37.16
N LEU A 506 26.16 -18.15 35.87
CA LEU A 506 25.20 -17.16 35.38
C LEU A 506 23.74 -17.61 35.51
N ASP A 507 23.42 -18.90 35.31
CA ASP A 507 22.05 -19.39 35.53
C ASP A 507 21.60 -19.21 36.99
N PRO A 508 22.37 -19.63 38.02
CA PRO A 508 21.99 -19.41 39.41
C PRO A 508 21.87 -17.93 39.79
N LEU A 509 22.64 -17.05 39.12
CA LEU A 509 22.59 -15.61 39.32
C LEU A 509 21.32 -15.00 38.73
N VAL A 510 20.94 -15.37 37.50
CA VAL A 510 19.68 -14.94 36.87
C VAL A 510 18.49 -15.39 37.69
N ASP A 511 18.54 -16.62 38.20
CA ASP A 511 17.56 -17.18 39.12
C ASP A 511 17.42 -16.38 40.42
N ASP A 512 18.55 -16.03 41.04
CA ASP A 512 18.57 -15.21 42.24
C ASP A 512 17.96 -13.82 42.00
N PHE A 513 18.32 -13.17 40.90
CA PHE A 513 17.77 -11.87 40.52
C PHE A 513 16.28 -11.94 40.20
N ASN A 514 15.82 -12.95 39.47
CA ASN A 514 14.40 -13.11 39.16
C ASN A 514 13.53 -13.42 40.40
N ARG A 515 14.12 -14.03 41.44
CA ARG A 515 13.45 -14.27 42.73
C ARG A 515 13.43 -13.03 43.62
N ASN A 516 14.55 -12.32 43.71
CA ASN A 516 14.76 -11.29 44.74
C ASN A 516 14.51 -9.85 44.25
N LEU A 517 14.54 -9.58 42.95
CA LEU A 517 14.35 -8.23 42.38
C LEU A 517 12.97 -8.09 41.75
N GLY A 518 12.00 -7.71 42.60
CA GLY A 518 10.58 -7.60 42.24
C GLY A 518 10.31 -6.67 41.04
N GLY A 519 9.44 -7.12 40.13
CA GLY A 519 9.07 -6.34 38.94
C GLY A 519 10.15 -6.29 37.85
N ALA A 520 11.31 -6.90 38.06
CA ALA A 520 12.32 -7.10 37.03
C ALA A 520 12.36 -8.53 36.51
N ARG A 521 12.82 -8.68 35.27
CA ARG A 521 13.05 -9.95 34.58
C ARG A 521 14.44 -9.94 33.97
N PHE A 522 15.18 -10.99 34.27
CA PHE A 522 16.55 -11.22 33.84
C PHE A 522 16.59 -12.45 32.94
N THR A 523 17.39 -12.39 31.88
CA THR A 523 17.75 -13.56 31.07
C THR A 523 19.25 -13.63 30.83
N TYR A 524 19.77 -14.84 30.70
CA TYR A 524 21.13 -15.18 30.34
C TYR A 524 21.20 -15.66 28.90
N ILE A 525 22.18 -15.18 28.13
CA ILE A 525 22.48 -15.63 26.78
C ILE A 525 23.76 -16.47 26.78
N ASN A 526 23.63 -17.74 26.41
CA ASN A 526 24.74 -18.69 26.35
C ASN A 526 25.50 -18.57 25.02
N ILE A 527 26.41 -17.58 24.96
CA ILE A 527 27.23 -17.33 23.78
C ILE A 527 28.12 -18.52 23.42
N THR A 528 28.57 -19.31 24.40
CA THR A 528 29.32 -20.56 24.15
C THR A 528 28.47 -21.58 23.40
N GLY A 529 27.24 -21.86 23.85
CA GLY A 529 26.33 -22.80 23.19
C GLY A 529 25.94 -22.34 21.78
N ILE A 530 25.66 -21.04 21.63
CA ILE A 530 25.37 -20.41 20.34
C ILE A 530 26.55 -20.57 19.36
N SER A 531 27.78 -20.46 19.86
CA SER A 531 29.02 -20.58 19.07
C SER A 531 29.43 -22.03 18.78
N ALA A 532 28.94 -23.01 19.56
CA ALA A 532 29.29 -24.43 19.44
C ALA A 532 28.32 -25.27 18.59
N GLY A 533 27.06 -24.83 18.41
CA GLY A 533 26.08 -25.46 17.53
C GLY A 533 25.36 -26.69 18.13
N ASP A 534 24.17 -26.48 18.70
CA ASP A 534 23.26 -27.55 19.16
C ASP A 534 22.50 -28.20 17.96
N PRO A 535 22.57 -29.53 17.74
CA PRO A 535 22.03 -30.23 16.57
C PRO A 535 20.49 -30.44 16.49
N SER A 536 19.70 -29.97 17.46
CA SER A 536 18.37 -30.56 17.72
C SER A 536 17.12 -29.79 17.21
N SER A 537 17.24 -28.71 16.43
CA SER A 537 16.07 -27.84 16.12
C SER A 537 15.77 -27.54 14.64
N VAL A 538 16.26 -28.35 13.69
CA VAL A 538 15.61 -28.46 12.36
C VAL A 538 14.60 -29.60 12.42
N GLY A 539 13.40 -29.31 12.91
CA GLY A 539 12.31 -30.26 13.01
C GLY A 539 11.73 -30.61 11.62
N ILE A 540 12.38 -31.53 10.91
CA ILE A 540 11.68 -32.53 10.09
C ILE A 540 11.50 -33.73 11.02
N CYS A 541 10.27 -34.06 11.38
CA CYS A 541 9.97 -35.30 12.07
C CYS A 541 10.31 -36.48 11.16
N LEU A 542 11.37 -37.22 11.50
CA LEU A 542 11.53 -38.62 11.11
C LEU A 542 11.57 -39.45 12.39
N ASN A 543 10.60 -40.34 12.52
CA ASN A 543 10.52 -41.30 13.61
C ASN A 543 11.67 -42.31 13.57
N ASP A 544 11.92 -42.84 14.77
CA ASP A 544 12.63 -44.07 15.11
C ASP A 544 14.17 -44.06 15.16
N GLY A 545 14.65 -43.76 16.38
CA GLY A 545 15.49 -44.68 17.15
C GLY A 545 16.84 -45.09 16.59
N LEU A 546 17.91 -44.36 16.93
CA LEU A 546 19.24 -44.96 17.10
C LEU A 546 20.09 -44.14 18.08
N ARG A 547 20.54 -44.78 19.18
CA ARG A 547 21.62 -44.27 20.04
C ARG A 547 22.94 -44.36 19.27
N VAL A 548 23.66 -43.25 19.10
CA VAL A 548 25.06 -43.28 18.65
C VAL A 548 25.94 -42.47 19.59
N THR A 549 27.04 -43.13 19.98
CA THR A 549 27.98 -42.85 21.05
C THR A 549 28.88 -41.64 20.78
N ILE A 550 29.36 -41.04 21.88
CA ILE A 550 30.02 -39.72 22.06
C ILE A 550 31.29 -39.40 21.21
N PHE A 551 31.73 -40.24 20.28
CA PHE A 551 33.00 -40.02 19.55
C PHE A 551 32.89 -39.46 18.11
N THR A 552 31.68 -39.20 17.61
CA THR A 552 31.46 -38.64 16.25
C THR A 552 31.02 -37.18 16.21
N LEU A 553 30.93 -36.50 17.38
CA LEU A 553 30.43 -35.12 17.44
C LEU A 553 31.44 -34.07 16.94
N HIS A 554 32.75 -34.37 16.97
CA HIS A 554 33.79 -33.40 16.58
C HIS A 554 33.95 -33.19 15.06
N LEU A 555 33.64 -34.19 14.23
CA LEU A 555 33.66 -34.02 12.76
C LEU A 555 32.39 -33.33 12.23
N LEU A 556 31.27 -33.41 12.96
CA LEU A 556 29.98 -32.83 12.57
C LEU A 556 29.88 -31.32 12.86
N ILE A 557 30.56 -30.82 13.91
CA ILE A 557 30.63 -29.38 14.22
C ILE A 557 31.24 -28.58 13.05
N MET A 558 32.25 -29.16 12.37
CA MET A 558 32.90 -28.56 11.20
C MET A 558 32.07 -28.68 9.91
N THR A 559 31.10 -29.59 9.88
CA THR A 559 30.30 -29.88 8.68
C THR A 559 29.11 -28.93 8.54
N PHE A 560 28.58 -28.40 9.65
CA PHE A 560 27.44 -27.46 9.62
C PHE A 560 27.81 -25.98 9.57
N ILE A 561 29.01 -25.57 10.01
CA ILE A 561 29.47 -24.18 9.81
C ILE A 561 29.65 -23.88 8.31
N ARG A 562 29.88 -24.92 7.49
CA ARG A 562 29.85 -24.86 6.03
C ARG A 562 28.46 -24.53 5.44
N ILE A 563 27.36 -24.73 6.18
CA ILE A 563 25.99 -24.42 5.73
C ILE A 563 25.66 -22.93 5.88
N ALA A 564 26.32 -22.21 6.82
CA ALA A 564 26.23 -20.75 6.95
C ALA A 564 27.25 -19.99 6.06
N GLY A 565 28.03 -20.71 5.25
CA GLY A 565 29.08 -20.13 4.40
C GLY A 565 30.39 -19.80 5.11
N ILE A 566 30.47 -19.91 6.45
CA ILE A 566 31.73 -19.70 7.21
C ILE A 566 32.60 -20.95 7.06
N THR A 567 33.78 -20.83 6.47
CA THR A 567 34.69 -21.97 6.22
C THR A 567 36.06 -21.80 6.84
N VAL A 568 36.40 -20.58 7.29
CA VAL A 568 37.68 -20.22 7.89
C VAL A 568 37.45 -19.81 9.35
N LEU A 569 37.79 -20.70 10.28
CA LEU A 569 37.34 -20.61 11.68
C LEU A 569 38.39 -20.09 12.66
N ASN A 570 39.66 -20.11 12.29
CA ASN A 570 40.80 -19.88 13.17
C ASN A 570 41.81 -18.86 12.61
N THR A 571 41.47 -18.21 11.49
CA THR A 571 42.32 -17.24 10.81
C THR A 571 41.60 -15.89 10.76
N PRO A 572 42.27 -14.76 11.01
CA PRO A 572 41.68 -13.44 10.85
C PRO A 572 41.44 -13.10 9.38
N CYS A 573 40.39 -12.32 9.10
CA CYS A 573 40.11 -11.77 7.77
C CYS A 573 41.04 -10.58 7.42
N CYS A 574 41.99 -10.20 8.27
CA CYS A 574 42.95 -9.15 7.97
C CYS A 574 44.36 -9.53 8.43
N ILE A 575 45.36 -8.84 7.92
CA ILE A 575 46.72 -8.93 8.44
C ILE A 575 46.74 -8.21 9.79
N VAL A 576 47.18 -8.91 10.84
CA VAL A 576 47.21 -8.41 12.22
C VAL A 576 48.63 -8.05 12.67
N THR A 577 48.75 -7.11 13.61
CA THR A 577 50.06 -6.82 14.24
C THR A 577 50.43 -7.91 15.24
N THR A 578 51.73 -8.22 15.37
CA THR A 578 52.22 -9.17 16.37
C THR A 578 52.12 -8.64 17.81
N THR A 579 52.01 -7.32 17.99
CA THR A 579 51.97 -6.66 19.30
C THR A 579 50.57 -6.45 19.84
N THR A 580 49.58 -6.17 18.98
CA THR A 580 48.20 -5.87 19.39
C THR A 580 47.18 -6.88 18.91
N GLY A 581 47.52 -7.73 17.94
CA GLY A 581 46.60 -8.68 17.29
C GLY A 581 45.42 -8.03 16.56
N LEU A 582 45.38 -6.70 16.44
CA LEU A 582 44.40 -5.95 15.64
C LEU A 582 44.85 -5.85 14.18
N CYS A 583 43.91 -5.62 13.27
CA CYS A 583 44.21 -5.36 11.87
C CYS A 583 45.20 -4.20 11.70
N ILE A 584 46.15 -4.35 10.79
CA ILE A 584 47.02 -3.26 10.36
C ILE A 584 46.16 -2.24 9.59
N PRO A 585 46.17 -0.94 9.98
CA PRO A 585 45.40 0.08 9.29
C PRO A 585 45.71 0.14 7.79
N ASN A 586 44.68 0.39 6.98
CA ASN A 586 44.75 0.54 5.52
C ASN A 586 45.23 -0.69 4.72
N GLN A 587 45.45 -1.84 5.37
CA GLN A 587 45.71 -3.09 4.64
C GLN A 587 44.44 -3.67 4.05
N ALA A 588 44.58 -4.30 2.89
CA ALA A 588 43.47 -4.97 2.24
C ALA A 588 43.02 -6.18 3.10
N PRO A 589 41.74 -6.23 3.51
CA PRO A 589 41.19 -7.40 4.19
C PRO A 589 40.91 -8.54 3.20
N CYS A 590 40.49 -9.68 3.72
CA CYS A 590 40.15 -10.87 2.95
C CYS A 590 39.03 -10.57 1.95
N SER A 591 39.11 -11.20 0.77
CA SER A 591 38.21 -10.93 -0.36
C SER A 591 36.74 -11.29 -0.06
N ASN A 592 36.51 -12.28 0.79
CA ASN A 592 35.17 -12.68 1.22
C ASN A 592 35.08 -12.79 2.74
N ARG A 593 34.56 -11.74 3.38
CA ARG A 593 34.43 -11.63 4.85
C ARG A 593 33.42 -12.64 5.42
N ASN A 594 32.47 -13.08 4.62
CA ASN A 594 31.38 -13.97 5.04
C ASN A 594 31.86 -15.42 5.26
N VAL A 595 33.08 -15.76 4.84
CA VAL A 595 33.64 -17.09 5.07
C VAL A 595 34.54 -17.17 6.30
N TYR A 596 34.86 -16.04 6.94
CA TYR A 596 35.77 -15.97 8.10
C TYR A 596 34.98 -15.80 9.39
N ALA A 597 35.36 -16.53 10.45
CA ALA A 597 34.76 -16.38 11.77
C ALA A 597 35.31 -15.16 12.53
N PHE A 598 36.54 -14.72 12.23
CA PHE A 598 37.23 -13.66 12.95
C PHE A 598 37.68 -12.55 12.00
N TRP A 599 37.46 -11.31 12.42
CA TRP A 599 37.88 -10.11 11.71
C TRP A 599 39.38 -9.86 11.92
N ASP A 600 39.80 -9.80 13.18
CA ASP A 600 41.19 -9.73 13.63
C ASP A 600 41.52 -10.91 14.56
N ALA A 601 42.58 -10.84 15.36
CA ALA A 601 43.00 -11.96 16.20
C ALA A 601 42.08 -12.23 17.41
N PHE A 602 41.10 -11.35 17.69
CA PHE A 602 40.19 -11.42 18.84
C PHE A 602 38.72 -11.35 18.44
N HIS A 603 38.38 -10.43 17.53
CA HIS A 603 37.01 -10.01 17.28
C HIS A 603 36.34 -10.81 16.16
N PRO A 604 35.05 -11.15 16.32
CA PRO A 604 34.27 -11.84 15.29
C PRO A 604 34.03 -10.96 14.05
N THR A 605 33.83 -11.61 12.90
CA THR A 605 33.28 -10.94 11.70
C THR A 605 31.79 -10.61 11.86
N GLU A 606 31.29 -9.71 11.02
CA GLU A 606 29.88 -9.33 10.95
C GLU A 606 28.94 -10.55 10.86
N ILE A 607 29.25 -11.52 10.00
CA ILE A 607 28.44 -12.73 9.82
C ILE A 607 28.31 -13.56 11.10
N LYS A 608 29.38 -13.62 11.90
CA LYS A 608 29.39 -14.34 13.18
C LYS A 608 28.60 -13.57 14.26
N ASN A 609 28.67 -12.24 14.25
CA ASN A 609 27.84 -11.39 15.12
C ASN A 609 26.36 -11.49 14.79
N VAL A 610 26.01 -11.47 13.51
CA VAL A 610 24.64 -11.65 13.00
C VAL A 610 24.04 -12.99 13.47
N LEU A 611 24.81 -14.08 13.33
CA LEU A 611 24.37 -15.39 13.78
C LEU A 611 24.14 -15.42 15.31
N ALA A 612 25.05 -14.83 16.08
CA ALA A 612 24.93 -14.78 17.53
C ALA A 612 23.74 -13.93 18.00
N ALA A 613 23.56 -12.76 17.40
CA ALA A 613 22.44 -11.86 17.69
C ALA A 613 21.08 -12.51 17.36
N THR A 614 20.99 -13.20 16.22
CA THR A 614 19.75 -13.88 15.79
C THR A 614 19.35 -14.99 16.76
N ARG A 615 20.32 -15.81 17.18
CA ARG A 615 20.08 -16.91 18.13
C ARG A 615 19.83 -16.43 19.56
N ALA A 616 20.41 -15.30 19.95
CA ALA A 616 20.12 -14.66 21.23
C ALA A 616 18.72 -14.01 21.24
N TYR A 617 18.29 -13.45 20.11
CA TYR A 617 17.01 -12.77 19.98
C TYR A 617 15.82 -13.74 20.03
N ASN A 618 15.86 -14.81 19.22
CA ASN A 618 14.81 -15.80 19.11
C ASN A 618 15.42 -17.20 19.27
N ALA A 619 15.54 -17.65 20.51
CA ALA A 619 16.30 -18.85 20.83
C ALA A 619 15.51 -20.10 20.43
N SER A 620 16.05 -20.85 19.48
CA SER A 620 15.45 -22.11 19.03
C SER A 620 15.64 -23.28 20.02
N SER A 621 16.45 -23.08 21.07
CA SER A 621 16.74 -24.07 22.11
C SER A 621 16.91 -23.37 23.47
N PRO A 622 16.41 -23.95 24.58
CA PRO A 622 16.68 -23.47 25.94
C PRO A 622 18.16 -23.41 26.30
N SER A 623 19.03 -24.09 25.54
CA SER A 623 20.49 -24.03 25.72
C SER A 623 21.11 -22.72 25.25
N ASN A 624 20.41 -21.91 24.44
CA ASN A 624 20.90 -20.65 23.88
C ASN A 624 20.53 -19.42 24.75
N ALA A 625 19.39 -19.47 25.46
CA ALA A 625 18.94 -18.41 26.35
C ALA A 625 18.13 -18.98 27.53
N TYR A 626 18.29 -18.42 28.72
CA TYR A 626 17.65 -18.90 29.96
C TYR A 626 17.20 -17.76 30.88
N PRO A 627 15.94 -17.73 31.39
CA PRO A 627 14.88 -18.72 31.17
C PRO A 627 14.09 -18.49 29.87
N VAL A 628 14.24 -17.34 29.23
CA VAL A 628 13.53 -16.94 28.00
C VAL A 628 14.45 -16.15 27.09
N ASP A 629 14.24 -16.14 25.77
CA ASP A 629 15.06 -15.32 24.86
C ASP A 629 14.78 -13.81 24.95
N ILE A 630 15.58 -13.01 24.24
CA ILE A 630 15.45 -11.54 24.27
C ILE A 630 14.09 -11.09 23.71
N ARG A 631 13.56 -11.76 22.67
CA ARG A 631 12.24 -11.48 22.11
C ARG A 631 11.15 -11.66 23.16
N THR A 632 11.16 -12.79 23.85
CA THR A 632 10.20 -13.11 24.90
C THR A 632 10.36 -12.15 26.08
N LEU A 633 11.59 -11.88 26.51
CA LEU A 633 11.88 -10.91 27.57
C LEU A 633 11.33 -9.50 27.23
N ALA A 634 11.50 -9.06 25.98
CA ALA A 634 11.00 -7.78 25.49
C ALA A 634 9.46 -7.73 25.54
N GLN A 635 8.79 -8.85 25.33
CA GLN A 635 7.32 -8.96 25.34
C GLN A 635 6.72 -9.16 26.73
N LEU A 636 7.51 -9.55 27.75
CA LEU A 636 6.99 -9.72 29.10
C LEU A 636 6.42 -8.40 29.65
N GLN A 637 5.14 -8.40 30.00
CA GLN A 637 4.52 -7.30 30.74
C GLN A 637 4.98 -7.38 32.19
N THR A 638 5.64 -6.32 32.69
CA THR A 638 6.18 -6.27 34.06
C THR A 638 5.16 -5.81 35.11
N VAL A 639 3.87 -5.73 34.74
CA VAL A 639 2.78 -5.32 35.64
C VAL A 639 1.85 -6.51 35.85
N LYS A 640 1.54 -6.82 37.12
CA LYS A 640 0.57 -7.87 37.48
C LYS A 640 -0.77 -7.57 36.78
N PRO A 641 -1.38 -8.53 36.06
CA PRO A 641 -2.78 -8.42 35.70
C PRO A 641 -3.60 -8.42 36.98
N CYS A 642 -4.58 -7.52 37.08
CA CYS A 642 -5.59 -7.63 38.11
C CYS A 642 -6.33 -8.96 37.90
N GLN A 643 -6.04 -9.94 38.75
CA GLN A 643 -6.83 -11.16 38.88
C GLN A 643 -8.22 -10.77 39.42
N CYS A 644 -9.26 -10.87 38.58
CA CYS A 644 -10.61 -10.97 39.09
C CYS A 644 -10.80 -12.39 39.65
N HIS A 645 -10.72 -12.50 40.98
CA HIS A 645 -11.12 -13.70 41.70
C HIS A 645 -12.59 -14.03 41.39
N MET A 646 -12.84 -15.25 40.92
CA MET A 646 -14.12 -15.92 41.07
C MET A 646 -14.54 -15.88 42.55
N LEU A 647 -15.74 -15.37 42.83
CA LEU A 647 -16.46 -15.68 44.05
C LEU A 647 -17.89 -16.10 43.70
N LEU A 648 -18.07 -17.42 43.62
CA LEU A 648 -19.35 -18.09 43.85
C LEU A 648 -19.66 -18.06 45.34
N SER A 649 -20.86 -17.58 45.68
CA SER A 649 -21.73 -17.95 46.81
C SER A 649 -21.11 -18.30 48.18
N PHE A 650 -21.42 -17.53 49.24
CA PHE A 650 -22.26 -17.96 50.39
C PHE A 650 -22.28 -16.91 51.54
N SER A 651 -23.51 -16.61 51.98
CA SER A 651 -24.05 -16.17 53.28
C SER A 651 -23.25 -15.39 54.36
N MET A 652 -24.06 -14.54 55.03
CA MET A 652 -24.04 -14.10 56.44
C MET A 652 -23.54 -12.67 56.75
N ALA A 653 -24.55 -11.82 57.00
CA ALA A 653 -24.70 -10.93 58.15
C ALA A 653 -23.46 -10.22 58.72
N CYS A 654 -23.42 -8.88 58.62
CA CYS A 654 -23.74 -8.00 59.75
C CYS A 654 -23.61 -6.50 59.43
N ARG A 655 -24.55 -5.76 60.01
CA ARG A 655 -24.73 -4.32 60.16
C ARG A 655 -23.46 -3.44 60.15
N VAL A 656 -23.47 -2.39 59.31
CA VAL A 656 -22.84 -1.11 59.64
C VAL A 656 -23.81 0.05 59.32
N LYS A 657 -23.83 1.03 60.24
CA LYS A 657 -24.79 2.14 60.43
C LYS A 657 -24.65 3.31 59.42
N PRO A 658 -25.67 4.20 59.32
CA PRO A 658 -25.90 5.07 58.16
C PRO A 658 -25.17 6.43 58.27
N TRP A 659 -23.84 6.43 58.25
CA TRP A 659 -23.04 7.67 58.11
C TRP A 659 -22.05 7.64 56.93
N PHE A 660 -21.98 6.54 56.16
CA PHE A 660 -21.15 6.46 54.95
C PHE A 660 -21.87 6.79 53.64
N LEU A 661 -23.18 7.06 53.69
CA LEU A 661 -24.02 7.34 52.51
C LEU A 661 -23.97 8.79 52.02
N LEU A 662 -23.22 9.69 52.69
CA LEU A 662 -23.08 11.10 52.29
C LEU A 662 -21.75 11.46 51.64
N ILE A 663 -20.77 10.54 51.60
CA ILE A 663 -19.49 10.76 50.88
C ILE A 663 -19.46 9.98 49.55
N ALA A 664 -20.32 8.98 49.38
CA ALA A 664 -20.40 8.18 48.15
C ALA A 664 -21.25 8.82 47.02
N MET A 665 -21.82 10.01 47.22
CA MET A 665 -22.72 10.65 46.26
C MET A 665 -22.18 11.95 45.61
N SER A 666 -20.92 12.34 45.87
CA SER A 666 -20.32 13.55 45.29
C SER A 666 -19.12 13.31 44.34
N CYS A 667 -18.78 12.06 44.03
CA CYS A 667 -17.73 11.72 43.05
C CYS A 667 -18.27 10.96 41.83
N ALA A 668 -19.52 11.22 41.44
CA ALA A 668 -20.12 10.70 40.21
C ALA A 668 -20.57 11.86 39.33
N LEU A 669 -19.64 12.73 38.97
CA LEU A 669 -19.78 13.72 37.88
C LEU A 669 -18.37 14.04 37.38
N ASP A 670 -18.16 13.75 36.10
CA ASP A 670 -17.06 14.20 35.23
C ASP A 670 -15.62 13.96 35.69
N LEU A 671 -15.07 12.82 35.26
CA LEU A 671 -13.89 12.79 34.38
C LEU A 671 -13.75 11.35 33.85
N HIS A 672 -14.11 11.12 32.58
CA HIS A 672 -13.59 9.98 31.85
C HIS A 672 -12.09 10.23 31.64
N VAL A 673 -11.27 9.87 32.62
CA VAL A 673 -9.85 9.66 32.41
C VAL A 673 -9.76 8.43 31.51
N VAL A 674 -9.61 8.66 30.21
CA VAL A 674 -9.12 7.64 29.28
C VAL A 674 -7.76 7.23 29.81
N VAL A 675 -7.70 6.04 30.38
CA VAL A 675 -6.43 5.40 30.71
C VAL A 675 -5.74 5.14 29.37
N ASP A 676 -4.63 5.81 29.11
CA ASP A 676 -3.74 5.57 27.96
C ASP A 676 -3.17 4.14 28.05
N GLY A 677 -3.98 3.17 27.64
CA GLY A 677 -3.57 1.79 27.38
C GLY A 677 -3.30 1.59 25.89
N GLU A 678 -2.35 0.72 25.55
CA GLU A 678 -2.19 0.29 24.16
C GLU A 678 -3.48 -0.38 23.65
N PRO A 679 -3.88 -0.16 22.37
CA PRO A 679 -5.03 -0.84 21.79
C PRO A 679 -4.94 -2.37 21.92
N GLN A 680 -6.07 -3.04 22.12
CA GLN A 680 -6.13 -4.51 22.28
C GLN A 680 -5.65 -5.28 21.04
N VAL A 681 -5.74 -4.63 19.88
CA VAL A 681 -5.26 -5.15 18.60
C VAL A 681 -4.46 -4.06 17.89
N PRO A 682 -3.44 -4.42 17.09
CA PRO A 682 -2.58 -3.43 16.47
C PRO A 682 -3.30 -2.62 15.39
N CYS A 683 -4.37 -3.17 14.80
CA CYS A 683 -5.15 -2.47 13.79
C CYS A 683 -6.61 -2.87 13.68
N TYR A 684 -7.44 -1.95 13.16
CA TYR A 684 -8.87 -2.11 12.99
C TYR A 684 -9.35 -1.65 11.59
N PHE A 685 -9.71 -2.60 10.74
CA PHE A 685 -10.22 -2.33 9.39
C PHE A 685 -11.74 -2.46 9.33
N ILE A 686 -12.39 -1.51 8.66
CA ILE A 686 -13.86 -1.40 8.64
C ILE A 686 -14.35 -1.42 7.19
N PHE A 687 -15.33 -2.28 6.92
CA PHE A 687 -16.01 -2.42 5.63
C PHE A 687 -17.50 -2.32 5.86
N GLY A 688 -18.23 -1.64 4.98
CA GLY A 688 -19.67 -1.56 5.11
C GLY A 688 -20.36 -0.44 4.34
N ASP A 689 -21.58 -0.16 4.75
CA ASP A 689 -22.43 0.86 4.15
C ASP A 689 -22.45 2.17 4.98
N SER A 690 -23.52 2.96 4.87
CA SER A 690 -23.69 4.23 5.58
C SER A 690 -23.71 4.10 7.11
N LEU A 691 -23.94 2.90 7.67
CA LEU A 691 -23.85 2.66 9.12
C LEU A 691 -22.40 2.71 9.64
N ALA A 692 -21.42 2.54 8.76
CA ALA A 692 -19.99 2.56 9.08
C ALA A 692 -19.23 3.71 8.41
N ASP A 693 -19.79 4.35 7.38
CA ASP A 693 -19.11 5.42 6.64
C ASP A 693 -18.78 6.62 7.53
N ASN A 694 -17.51 7.02 7.48
CA ASN A 694 -16.98 8.16 8.22
C ASN A 694 -16.47 9.30 7.33
N GLY A 695 -16.73 9.23 6.01
CA GLY A 695 -16.41 10.29 5.06
C GLY A 695 -15.97 9.84 3.67
N ASN A 696 -16.04 8.54 3.33
CA ASN A 696 -15.68 8.07 1.99
C ASN A 696 -16.67 8.53 0.92
N ASN A 697 -17.92 8.86 1.28
CA ASN A 697 -18.89 9.44 0.37
C ASN A 697 -18.74 10.95 0.11
N ASN A 698 -17.92 11.65 0.90
CA ASN A 698 -17.74 13.10 0.77
C ASN A 698 -17.24 13.54 -0.63
N PRO A 699 -16.20 12.90 -1.21
CA PRO A 699 -15.71 13.27 -2.53
C PRO A 699 -16.57 12.73 -3.68
N LEU A 700 -17.44 11.75 -3.44
CA LEU A 700 -18.26 11.13 -4.49
C LEU A 700 -19.36 12.10 -4.92
N LEU A 701 -19.80 12.05 -6.17
CA LEU A 701 -21.05 12.73 -6.57
C LEU A 701 -22.20 11.78 -6.30
N SER A 702 -23.01 12.04 -5.29
CA SER A 702 -24.03 11.09 -4.83
C SER A 702 -25.03 11.82 -3.98
N PHE A 703 -26.27 11.34 -3.96
CA PHE A 703 -27.28 11.78 -3.01
C PHE A 703 -27.01 11.26 -1.59
N ALA A 704 -26.25 10.18 -1.45
CA ALA A 704 -25.84 9.64 -0.16
C ALA A 704 -24.68 10.45 0.42
N LYS A 705 -24.98 11.68 0.87
CA LYS A 705 -24.01 12.57 1.54
C LYS A 705 -24.53 13.04 2.89
N SER A 706 -23.61 13.15 3.85
CA SER A 706 -23.86 13.61 5.21
C SER A 706 -22.72 14.54 5.72
N ASN A 707 -21.98 15.17 4.81
CA ASN A 707 -20.94 16.16 5.13
C ASN A 707 -21.48 17.58 5.34
N TYR A 708 -22.69 17.69 5.92
CA TYR A 708 -23.35 18.96 6.16
C TYR A 708 -24.27 18.89 7.38
N PRO A 709 -24.50 20.01 8.08
CA PRO A 709 -25.45 20.03 9.19
C PRO A 709 -26.86 19.64 8.74
N PRO A 710 -27.65 18.92 9.57
CA PRO A 710 -27.39 18.69 10.99
C PRO A 710 -26.52 17.45 11.29
N TYR A 711 -26.02 16.71 10.29
CA TYR A 711 -25.15 15.57 10.54
C TYR A 711 -23.87 15.98 11.28
N GLY A 712 -23.41 15.15 12.21
CA GLY A 712 -22.25 15.45 13.05
C GLY A 712 -22.41 16.63 14.00
N ILE A 713 -23.64 17.08 14.31
CA ILE A 713 -23.89 18.21 15.23
C ILE A 713 -23.33 17.99 16.65
N ASP A 714 -23.24 16.74 17.11
CA ASP A 714 -22.64 16.35 18.39
C ASP A 714 -21.18 15.99 18.29
N PHE A 715 -20.71 15.89 17.05
CA PHE A 715 -19.34 15.56 16.77
C PHE A 715 -18.51 16.84 16.90
N VAL A 716 -17.46 16.79 17.73
CA VAL A 716 -16.61 17.97 18.02
C VAL A 716 -16.02 18.59 16.74
N ASP A 717 -15.73 17.76 15.74
CA ASP A 717 -15.17 18.19 14.45
C ASP A 717 -16.23 18.65 13.44
N GLY A 718 -17.52 18.62 13.82
CA GLY A 718 -18.65 18.92 12.97
C GLY A 718 -18.97 17.81 11.96
N PRO A 719 -19.68 18.14 10.85
CA PRO A 719 -20.07 17.18 9.84
C PRO A 719 -18.86 16.57 9.12
N THR A 720 -18.60 15.28 9.32
CA THR A 720 -17.50 14.56 8.66
C THR A 720 -17.94 13.63 7.54
N GLY A 721 -19.24 13.46 7.30
CA GLY A 721 -19.76 12.42 6.41
C GLY A 721 -20.27 11.15 7.12
N ARG A 722 -20.48 11.22 8.45
CA ARG A 722 -21.18 10.18 9.21
C ARG A 722 -22.69 10.40 9.10
N PHE A 723 -23.45 9.35 8.80
CA PHE A 723 -24.91 9.41 8.66
C PHE A 723 -25.63 9.41 10.02
N THR A 724 -25.16 10.22 10.97
CA THR A 724 -25.75 10.33 12.32
C THR A 724 -25.43 11.71 12.91
N ASN A 725 -25.94 12.01 14.10
CA ASN A 725 -25.63 13.24 14.83
C ASN A 725 -24.20 13.28 15.40
N GLY A 726 -23.55 12.13 15.61
CA GLY A 726 -22.21 12.06 16.21
C GLY A 726 -21.38 10.88 15.71
N ARG A 727 -20.93 10.02 16.63
CA ARG A 727 -20.16 8.79 16.31
C ARG A 727 -21.04 7.66 15.77
N THR A 728 -20.49 6.87 14.85
CA THR A 728 -21.06 5.58 14.44
C THR A 728 -20.73 4.49 15.47
N ALA A 729 -21.41 3.34 15.41
CA ALA A 729 -21.09 2.21 16.28
C ALA A 729 -19.63 1.72 16.05
N TYR A 730 -19.12 1.83 14.82
CA TYR A 730 -17.76 1.42 14.46
C TYR A 730 -16.70 2.36 15.05
N ASP A 731 -16.98 3.66 15.15
CA ASP A 731 -16.07 4.60 15.83
C ASP A 731 -15.95 4.24 17.32
N ILE A 732 -17.09 3.95 17.96
CA ILE A 732 -17.15 3.64 19.38
C ILE A 732 -16.51 2.27 19.66
N ILE A 733 -16.65 1.29 18.76
CA ILE A 733 -15.91 0.03 18.85
C ILE A 733 -14.40 0.28 18.77
N GLY A 734 -13.93 1.18 17.91
CA GLY A 734 -12.53 1.60 17.87
C GLY A 734 -12.05 2.21 19.20
N GLU A 735 -12.86 3.10 19.80
CA GLU A 735 -12.58 3.67 21.13
C GLU A 735 -12.50 2.57 22.21
N LEU A 736 -13.46 1.64 22.21
CA LEU A 736 -13.49 0.51 23.15
C LEU A 736 -12.31 -0.46 22.93
N LEU A 737 -11.83 -0.65 21.70
CA LEU A 737 -10.61 -1.40 21.39
C LEU A 737 -9.33 -0.68 21.86
N GLY A 738 -9.42 0.57 22.32
CA GLY A 738 -8.29 1.34 22.86
C GLY A 738 -7.60 2.25 21.85
N PHE A 739 -8.18 2.48 20.66
CA PHE A 739 -7.63 3.43 19.70
C PHE A 739 -7.91 4.87 20.15
N THR A 740 -6.86 5.62 20.48
CA THR A 740 -6.94 7.03 20.90
C THR A 740 -7.24 7.99 19.74
N ASN A 741 -6.80 7.63 18.53
CA ASN A 741 -7.15 8.32 17.29
C ASN A 741 -8.20 7.52 16.53
N ARG A 742 -9.19 8.21 15.96
CA ARG A 742 -10.22 7.58 15.13
C ARG A 742 -9.62 6.98 13.86
N ILE A 743 -10.17 5.85 13.44
CA ILE A 743 -9.81 5.21 12.17
C ILE A 743 -10.24 6.12 11.01
N PRO A 744 -9.34 6.55 10.10
CA PRO A 744 -9.68 7.48 9.03
C PRO A 744 -10.42 6.80 7.86
N PRO A 745 -11.21 7.55 7.06
CA PRO A 745 -11.72 7.06 5.78
C PRO A 745 -10.56 6.80 4.82
N PHE A 746 -10.69 5.79 3.96
CA PHE A 746 -9.74 5.51 2.88
C PHE A 746 -9.46 6.75 2.03
N ALA A 747 -10.48 7.57 1.77
CA ALA A 747 -10.37 8.82 1.00
C ALA A 747 -9.34 9.81 1.58
N THR A 748 -9.00 9.73 2.86
CA THR A 748 -8.03 10.63 3.52
C THR A 748 -6.93 9.91 4.31
N ALA A 749 -6.86 8.57 4.23
CA ALA A 749 -5.94 7.76 5.03
C ALA A 749 -4.48 7.91 4.56
N ARG A 750 -3.60 8.39 5.45
CA ARG A 750 -2.16 8.54 5.19
C ARG A 750 -1.40 7.31 5.66
N ASP A 751 -0.17 7.13 5.18
CA ASP A 751 0.65 5.95 5.51
C ASP A 751 0.91 5.77 7.02
N GLN A 752 1.00 6.85 7.79
CA GLN A 752 1.12 6.74 9.26
C GLN A 752 -0.16 6.24 9.95
N ASP A 753 -1.31 6.37 9.29
CA ASP A 753 -2.62 6.01 9.83
C ASP A 753 -3.00 4.57 9.45
N ILE A 754 -2.58 4.07 8.27
CA ILE A 754 -2.99 2.74 7.76
C ILE A 754 -2.53 1.57 8.62
N LEU A 755 -1.45 1.76 9.40
CA LEU A 755 -1.04 0.76 10.38
C LEU A 755 -2.12 0.61 11.45
N ARG A 756 -2.69 1.68 12.00
CA ARG A 756 -3.75 1.56 13.01
C ARG A 756 -5.09 1.09 12.43
N GLY A 757 -5.29 1.22 11.13
CA GLY A 757 -6.49 0.76 10.44
C GLY A 757 -7.03 1.78 9.45
N VAL A 758 -7.96 1.34 8.61
CA VAL A 758 -8.63 2.16 7.60
C VAL A 758 -10.10 1.77 7.52
N ASN A 759 -10.95 2.78 7.38
CA ASN A 759 -12.37 2.60 7.12
C ASN A 759 -12.65 2.73 5.62
N TYR A 760 -13.11 1.65 5.00
CA TYR A 760 -13.47 1.56 3.58
C TYR A 760 -14.97 1.71 3.34
N ALA A 761 -15.79 1.79 4.40
CA ALA A 761 -17.25 1.83 4.28
C ALA A 761 -17.74 3.06 3.51
N SER A 762 -18.83 2.90 2.75
CA SER A 762 -19.35 3.91 1.84
C SER A 762 -20.88 3.89 1.84
N GLY A 763 -21.51 5.04 2.00
CA GLY A 763 -22.97 5.17 1.90
C GLY A 763 -23.53 4.67 0.56
N ALA A 764 -24.69 4.01 0.63
CA ALA A 764 -25.36 3.31 -0.48
C ALA A 764 -24.62 2.08 -1.04
N ALA A 765 -23.52 1.63 -0.42
CA ALA A 765 -22.83 0.40 -0.81
C ALA A 765 -23.67 -0.86 -0.55
N GLY A 766 -23.55 -1.84 -1.44
CA GLY A 766 -24.15 -3.17 -1.28
C GLY A 766 -23.16 -4.29 -1.55
N ILE A 767 -23.60 -5.52 -1.27
CA ILE A 767 -22.91 -6.77 -1.59
C ILE A 767 -22.80 -6.91 -3.11
N ARG A 768 -23.86 -6.55 -3.85
CA ARG A 768 -23.94 -6.65 -5.31
C ARG A 768 -23.53 -5.36 -6.00
N ASP A 769 -23.03 -5.48 -7.23
CA ASP A 769 -22.58 -4.33 -7.99
C ASP A 769 -23.74 -3.43 -8.45
N GLU A 770 -24.90 -3.97 -8.76
CA GLU A 770 -26.04 -3.14 -9.19
C GLU A 770 -26.70 -2.33 -8.05
N THR A 771 -26.50 -2.74 -6.79
CA THR A 771 -27.20 -2.17 -5.63
C THR A 771 -26.90 -0.69 -5.43
N GLY A 772 -27.93 0.16 -5.30
CA GLY A 772 -27.73 1.59 -4.98
C GLY A 772 -27.20 2.47 -6.12
N GLN A 773 -27.07 1.94 -7.34
CA GLN A 773 -26.69 2.73 -8.54
C GLN A 773 -27.53 4.00 -8.74
N HIS A 774 -28.84 3.95 -8.48
CA HIS A 774 -29.73 5.12 -8.62
C HIS A 774 -29.46 6.24 -7.59
N VAL A 775 -28.89 5.91 -6.43
CA VAL A 775 -28.49 6.90 -5.40
C VAL A 775 -27.22 7.63 -5.84
N ALA A 776 -26.44 6.97 -6.70
CA ALA A 776 -25.23 7.46 -7.32
C ALA A 776 -25.52 8.20 -8.65
N GLN A 777 -26.66 8.88 -8.81
CA GLN A 777 -26.93 9.72 -9.99
C GLN A 777 -27.63 11.00 -9.54
N GLU A 778 -26.94 12.16 -9.53
CA GLU A 778 -27.67 13.42 -9.44
C GLU A 778 -28.36 13.71 -10.79
N PRO A 779 -29.65 14.06 -10.84
CA PRO A 779 -30.26 14.63 -12.01
C PRO A 779 -29.68 16.02 -12.20
N LEU A 780 -28.68 16.13 -13.06
CA LEU A 780 -28.28 17.41 -13.63
C LEU A 780 -29.50 18.05 -14.30
N CYS A 781 -29.92 19.21 -13.80
CA CYS A 781 -30.70 20.18 -14.57
C CYS A 781 -29.84 20.68 -15.76
N ILE A 782 -29.67 19.87 -16.81
CA ILE A 782 -29.16 20.29 -18.11
C ILE A 782 -30.20 19.92 -19.16
N GLN A 783 -31.06 20.88 -19.52
CA GLN A 783 -31.75 20.88 -20.81
C GLN A 783 -31.09 21.91 -21.72
N GLY A 784 -30.77 21.50 -22.96
CA GLY A 784 -30.63 22.45 -24.05
C GLY A 784 -29.54 22.18 -25.10
N LEU A 785 -29.47 20.98 -25.70
CA LEU A 785 -29.06 20.84 -27.10
C LEU A 785 -29.97 19.77 -27.74
N PHE A 786 -30.63 20.14 -28.84
CA PHE A 786 -31.66 19.39 -29.59
C PHE A 786 -33.08 19.47 -29.02
N GLY A 787 -33.82 20.47 -29.50
CA GLY A 787 -35.19 20.74 -29.09
C GLY A 787 -36.14 19.57 -29.33
N GLN A 788 -36.78 19.11 -28.26
CA GLN A 788 -38.15 18.59 -28.19
C GLN A 788 -38.58 18.57 -26.72
N SER A 789 -39.83 18.91 -26.46
CA SER A 789 -40.45 19.04 -25.13
C SER A 789 -40.79 17.69 -24.50
N VAL A 790 -40.38 17.44 -23.25
CA VAL A 790 -41.04 16.49 -22.33
C VAL A 790 -40.93 17.02 -20.89
N GLU A 791 -42.06 16.99 -20.17
CA GLU A 791 -42.23 17.38 -18.76
C GLU A 791 -42.12 16.19 -17.78
N PHE A 792 -42.00 16.54 -16.48
CA PHE A 792 -42.24 15.83 -15.20
C PHE A 792 -40.98 15.57 -14.34
N LEU A 793 -40.96 15.69 -13.01
CA LEU A 793 -41.76 16.39 -11.97
C LEU A 793 -40.88 16.43 -10.68
N ALA A 794 -40.99 17.47 -9.87
CA ALA A 794 -40.04 17.87 -8.82
C ALA A 794 -40.23 17.22 -7.43
N ALA A 795 -39.16 17.24 -6.61
CA ALA A 795 -39.21 17.64 -5.19
C ALA A 795 -37.80 17.98 -4.67
N GLY A 796 -37.37 19.25 -4.86
CA GLY A 796 -36.10 19.75 -4.32
C GLY A 796 -35.44 20.97 -4.98
N GLY A 797 -36.08 21.62 -5.96
CA GLY A 797 -35.77 22.99 -6.42
C GLY A 797 -34.42 23.25 -7.09
N CYS A 798 -34.37 23.26 -8.43
CA CYS A 798 -33.37 24.04 -9.17
C CYS A 798 -33.74 25.54 -9.04
N TYR A 799 -32.87 26.36 -8.45
CA TYR A 799 -33.11 27.80 -8.23
C TYR A 799 -33.35 28.52 -9.57
N SER A 800 -34.53 29.12 -9.75
CA SER A 800 -34.79 30.04 -10.84
C SER A 800 -34.19 31.42 -10.53
N GLY A 801 -33.38 31.97 -11.45
CA GLY A 801 -32.88 33.35 -11.37
C GLY A 801 -31.36 33.56 -11.23
N LEU A 802 -30.56 32.50 -11.32
CA LEU A 802 -29.09 32.60 -11.33
C LEU A 802 -28.59 33.26 -12.63
N LYS A 803 -27.96 34.44 -12.52
CA LYS A 803 -27.14 34.99 -13.61
C LYS A 803 -25.75 34.40 -13.53
N VAL A 804 -25.37 33.70 -14.59
CA VAL A 804 -24.07 33.09 -14.79
C VAL A 804 -23.23 34.01 -15.67
N ALA A 805 -22.09 34.46 -15.17
CA ALA A 805 -21.12 35.23 -15.94
C ALA A 805 -19.77 34.51 -15.93
N ARG A 806 -19.16 34.39 -17.12
CA ARG A 806 -17.80 33.86 -17.27
C ARG A 806 -16.83 35.03 -17.17
N SER A 807 -15.90 34.98 -16.22
CA SER A 807 -14.82 35.96 -16.16
C SER A 807 -13.75 35.66 -17.21
N ASP A 808 -12.98 36.69 -17.58
CA ASP A 808 -11.90 36.62 -18.57
C ASP A 808 -10.75 35.67 -18.20
N LYS A 809 -10.75 35.17 -16.95
CA LYS A 809 -9.79 34.16 -16.43
C LYS A 809 -10.38 32.75 -16.34
N GLY A 810 -11.56 32.51 -16.91
CA GLY A 810 -12.14 31.16 -17.01
C GLY A 810 -12.99 30.72 -15.81
N TYR A 811 -13.30 31.60 -14.86
CA TYR A 811 -14.17 31.28 -13.73
C TYR A 811 -15.65 31.48 -14.08
N TRP A 812 -16.50 30.59 -13.58
CA TRP A 812 -17.96 30.75 -13.59
C TRP A 812 -18.39 31.47 -12.29
N VAL A 813 -19.02 32.62 -12.44
CA VAL A 813 -19.55 33.42 -11.32
C VAL A 813 -21.06 33.32 -11.31
N PHE A 814 -21.59 32.88 -10.18
CA PHE A 814 -23.02 32.73 -9.93
C PHE A 814 -23.49 33.89 -9.04
N SER A 815 -24.44 34.70 -9.51
CA SER A 815 -25.03 35.77 -8.69
C SER A 815 -26.55 35.65 -8.63
N ASN A 816 -27.10 35.88 -7.44
CA ASN A 816 -28.53 35.92 -7.18
C ASN A 816 -28.98 37.37 -6.95
N LYS A 817 -30.14 37.75 -7.49
CA LYS A 817 -30.67 39.13 -7.40
C LYS A 817 -31.31 39.32 -6.02
N GLY A 818 -30.53 39.80 -5.04
CA GLY A 818 -31.06 40.22 -3.73
C GLY A 818 -30.27 39.75 -2.50
N SER A 819 -29.28 38.87 -2.64
CA SER A 819 -28.45 38.38 -1.52
C SER A 819 -26.98 38.70 -1.73
N ARG A 820 -26.28 39.09 -0.65
CA ARG A 820 -24.86 39.50 -0.64
C ARG A 820 -23.86 38.33 -0.73
N LEU A 821 -24.30 37.11 -1.00
CA LEU A 821 -23.44 35.92 -1.11
C LEU A 821 -23.13 35.63 -2.58
N VAL A 822 -21.84 35.69 -2.92
CA VAL A 822 -21.29 35.27 -4.22
C VAL A 822 -20.51 33.99 -3.96
N GLU A 823 -20.99 32.87 -4.47
CA GLU A 823 -20.24 31.60 -4.43
C GLU A 823 -19.36 31.52 -5.69
N VAL A 824 -18.04 31.46 -5.49
CA VAL A 824 -17.06 31.33 -6.57
C VAL A 824 -16.55 29.89 -6.55
N MET A 825 -17.11 29.03 -7.40
CA MET A 825 -16.59 27.69 -7.61
C MET A 825 -15.36 27.75 -8.55
N LYS A 826 -14.21 27.34 -8.03
CA LYS A 826 -12.97 27.21 -8.79
C LYS A 826 -12.93 25.83 -9.44
N VAL A 827 -13.48 25.71 -10.64
CA VAL A 827 -13.36 24.49 -11.45
C VAL A 827 -12.06 24.56 -12.25
N LYS A 828 -11.08 23.70 -11.91
CA LYS A 828 -9.92 23.43 -12.77
C LYS A 828 -10.43 22.59 -13.95
N THR A 829 -10.32 23.10 -15.17
CA THR A 829 -10.92 22.46 -16.35
C THR A 829 -10.06 21.30 -16.89
N GLY A 830 -10.23 20.11 -16.32
CA GLY A 830 -9.88 18.79 -16.89
C GLY A 830 -10.95 18.29 -17.87
N GLY A 831 -10.60 17.36 -18.77
CA GLY A 831 -11.44 16.94 -19.90
C GLY A 831 -12.53 15.89 -19.57
N GLY A 832 -13.72 16.10 -20.13
CA GLY A 832 -14.58 15.09 -20.79
C GLY A 832 -15.02 13.81 -20.03
N ASP A 833 -14.12 12.86 -19.76
CA ASP A 833 -14.50 11.58 -19.14
C ASP A 833 -14.12 11.48 -17.67
N GLN A 834 -13.24 12.37 -17.18
CA GLN A 834 -13.32 12.76 -15.78
C GLN A 834 -14.70 13.35 -15.51
N ILE A 835 -15.28 14.05 -16.50
CA ILE A 835 -16.67 14.53 -16.52
C ILE A 835 -17.70 13.40 -16.81
N LYS A 836 -17.33 12.12 -16.96
CA LYS A 836 -18.30 10.99 -16.95
C LYS A 836 -18.22 10.15 -15.69
N ARG A 837 -17.02 9.89 -15.13
CA ARG A 837 -16.88 9.25 -13.80
C ARG A 837 -17.13 10.22 -12.64
N GLU A 838 -17.00 11.53 -12.89
CA GLU A 838 -17.51 12.59 -12.01
C GLU A 838 -18.91 13.07 -12.47
N PHE A 839 -19.67 12.35 -13.30
CA PHE A 839 -21.08 12.73 -13.57
C PHE A 839 -22.05 11.55 -13.66
N GLU A 840 -21.56 10.31 -13.77
CA GLU A 840 -22.17 9.12 -13.17
C GLU A 840 -21.74 9.18 -11.71
N GLY A 841 -22.68 9.39 -10.80
CA GLY A 841 -22.33 9.55 -9.41
C GLY A 841 -21.59 8.33 -8.83
N GLY A 842 -20.77 8.58 -7.82
CA GLY A 842 -19.87 7.60 -7.22
C GLY A 842 -20.54 6.75 -6.14
N ARG A 843 -20.34 5.43 -6.20
CA ARG A 843 -20.67 4.46 -5.14
C ARG A 843 -19.54 3.43 -5.04
N ILE A 844 -19.11 3.10 -3.80
CA ILE A 844 -18.04 2.13 -3.54
C ILE A 844 -18.66 0.84 -2.95
N ASN A 845 -18.99 -0.13 -3.80
CA ASN A 845 -19.52 -1.45 -3.39
C ASN A 845 -18.48 -2.28 -2.60
N LEU A 846 -18.90 -3.40 -2.02
CA LEU A 846 -17.99 -4.24 -1.21
C LEU A 846 -16.77 -4.74 -2.00
N ASP A 847 -16.91 -5.06 -3.29
CA ASP A 847 -15.78 -5.49 -4.13
C ASP A 847 -14.72 -4.38 -4.28
N LEU A 848 -15.16 -3.13 -4.47
CA LEU A 848 -14.27 -1.96 -4.51
C LEU A 848 -13.67 -1.64 -3.13
N GLN A 849 -14.41 -1.87 -2.04
CA GLN A 849 -13.85 -1.74 -0.69
C GLN A 849 -12.75 -2.78 -0.42
N LEU A 850 -12.96 -4.02 -0.85
CA LEU A 850 -11.94 -5.08 -0.79
C LEU A 850 -10.73 -4.74 -1.66
N LEU A 851 -10.94 -4.20 -2.86
CA LEU A 851 -9.86 -3.71 -3.72
C LEU A 851 -9.04 -2.60 -3.04
N ASN A 852 -9.71 -1.64 -2.40
CA ASN A 852 -9.04 -0.57 -1.64
C ASN A 852 -8.22 -1.13 -0.47
N HIS A 853 -8.69 -2.20 0.18
CA HIS A 853 -7.89 -2.91 1.18
C HIS A 853 -6.69 -3.63 0.55
N GLY A 854 -6.88 -4.28 -0.60
CA GLY A 854 -5.82 -4.87 -1.40
C GLY A 854 -4.73 -3.87 -1.81
N ILE A 855 -5.08 -2.60 -2.02
CA ILE A 855 -4.14 -1.49 -2.26
C ILE A 855 -3.43 -1.06 -0.96
N THR A 856 -4.10 -1.18 0.18
CA THR A 856 -3.55 -0.79 1.49
C THR A 856 -2.50 -1.80 1.99
N ILE A 857 -2.63 -3.09 1.67
CA ILE A 857 -1.70 -4.14 2.10
C ILE A 857 -0.27 -3.91 1.60
N PRO A 858 0.00 -3.61 0.31
CA PRO A 858 1.33 -3.23 -0.16
C PRO A 858 1.89 -2.01 0.56
N ARG A 859 1.05 -1.03 0.92
CA ARG A 859 1.49 0.15 1.69
C ARG A 859 1.91 -0.23 3.11
N ILE A 860 1.15 -1.12 3.78
CA ILE A 860 1.53 -1.68 5.09
C ILE A 860 2.84 -2.48 4.97
N PHE A 861 2.97 -3.27 3.90
CA PHE A 861 4.20 -4.00 3.61
C PHE A 861 5.39 -3.07 3.42
N LEU A 862 5.25 -1.95 2.69
CA LEU A 862 6.32 -0.96 2.53
C LEU A 862 6.72 -0.31 3.85
N LEU A 863 5.76 -0.07 4.74
CA LEU A 863 6.03 0.47 6.08
C LEU A 863 6.73 -0.54 6.99
N GLN A 864 6.41 -1.82 6.84
CA GLN A 864 6.93 -2.90 7.67
C GLN A 864 8.19 -3.57 7.11
N LYS A 865 8.48 -3.37 5.82
CA LYS A 865 9.63 -3.88 5.06
C LYS A 865 9.81 -5.40 5.12
N ASN A 866 8.78 -6.16 5.51
CA ASN A 866 8.86 -7.61 5.69
C ASN A 866 7.50 -8.28 5.44
N VAL A 867 7.44 -9.19 4.46
CA VAL A 867 6.21 -9.87 4.02
C VAL A 867 5.66 -10.76 5.14
N THR A 868 6.53 -11.49 5.84
CA THR A 868 6.14 -12.37 6.94
C THR A 868 5.60 -11.57 8.11
N PHE A 869 6.25 -10.46 8.45
CA PHE A 869 5.76 -9.54 9.48
C PHE A 869 4.42 -8.92 9.08
N THR A 870 4.24 -8.57 7.80
CA THR A 870 2.96 -8.05 7.29
C THR A 870 1.83 -9.07 7.41
N LYS A 871 2.07 -10.32 7.04
CA LYS A 871 1.09 -11.40 7.22
C LYS A 871 0.79 -11.65 8.71
N GLU A 872 1.81 -11.63 9.58
CA GLU A 872 1.65 -11.76 11.04
C GLU A 872 0.95 -10.54 11.67
N TYR A 873 1.16 -9.35 11.11
CA TYR A 873 0.54 -8.12 11.58
C TYR A 873 -0.95 -8.10 11.27
N LEU A 874 -1.30 -8.34 10.00
CA LEU A 874 -2.69 -8.38 9.53
C LEU A 874 -3.50 -9.47 10.24
N SER A 875 -2.88 -10.61 10.59
CA SER A 875 -3.56 -11.67 11.34
C SER A 875 -3.95 -11.27 12.77
N LYS A 876 -3.30 -10.26 13.37
CA LYS A 876 -3.61 -9.77 14.72
C LYS A 876 -4.72 -8.71 14.72
N CYS A 877 -5.08 -8.18 13.56
CA CYS A 877 -6.04 -7.09 13.42
C CYS A 877 -7.49 -7.54 13.41
N ILE A 878 -8.39 -6.63 13.81
CA ILE A 878 -9.84 -6.84 13.72
C ILE A 878 -10.37 -6.29 12.40
N TYR A 879 -11.25 -7.06 11.78
CA TYR A 879 -11.94 -6.71 10.55
C TYR A 879 -13.44 -6.69 10.82
N ALA A 880 -14.06 -5.51 10.81
CA ALA A 880 -15.51 -5.39 10.94
C ALA A 880 -16.16 -5.22 9.56
N VAL A 881 -17.14 -6.06 9.24
CA VAL A 881 -17.81 -6.07 7.93
C VAL A 881 -19.32 -6.02 8.14
N GLY A 882 -19.97 -4.92 7.76
CA GLY A 882 -21.43 -4.78 7.81
C GLY A 882 -22.02 -4.33 6.48
N MET A 883 -22.60 -5.25 5.73
CA MET A 883 -23.12 -5.02 4.37
C MET A 883 -24.44 -5.77 4.16
N GLY A 884 -25.32 -5.23 3.34
CA GLY A 884 -26.55 -5.93 2.88
C GLY A 884 -27.83 -5.11 3.03
N SER A 885 -27.85 -4.04 3.83
CA SER A 885 -29.06 -3.23 4.03
C SER A 885 -29.55 -2.64 2.71
N ASN A 886 -28.62 -2.04 1.94
CA ASN A 886 -28.90 -1.45 0.63
C ASN A 886 -29.34 -2.47 -0.42
N ASP A 887 -28.92 -3.74 -0.33
CA ASP A 887 -29.36 -4.79 -1.25
C ASP A 887 -30.88 -5.06 -1.12
N TYR A 888 -31.46 -4.78 0.05
CA TYR A 888 -32.90 -4.81 0.23
C TYR A 888 -33.57 -3.47 -0.11
N ILE A 889 -33.15 -2.36 0.52
CA ILE A 889 -33.85 -1.06 0.40
C ILE A 889 -33.60 -0.33 -0.92
N ASN A 890 -32.38 -0.45 -1.43
CA ASN A 890 -31.87 0.25 -2.62
C ASN A 890 -31.67 -0.71 -3.81
N ASN A 891 -32.32 -1.88 -3.78
CA ASN A 891 -32.34 -2.85 -4.87
C ASN A 891 -33.61 -3.72 -4.85
N TYR A 892 -33.68 -4.76 -4.00
CA TYR A 892 -34.74 -5.78 -4.05
C TYR A 892 -36.17 -5.19 -3.97
N PHE A 893 -36.42 -4.30 -3.02
CA PHE A 893 -37.71 -3.65 -2.81
C PHE A 893 -37.94 -2.41 -3.70
N MET A 894 -37.14 -2.23 -4.75
CA MET A 894 -37.28 -1.16 -5.74
C MET A 894 -37.58 -1.69 -7.16
N PRO A 895 -38.73 -2.38 -7.38
CA PRO A 895 -39.06 -3.04 -8.65
C PRO A 895 -39.27 -2.10 -9.85
N LYS A 896 -39.28 -0.79 -9.62
CA LYS A 896 -39.32 0.25 -10.66
C LYS A 896 -37.94 0.56 -11.24
N LEU A 897 -36.88 0.37 -10.44
CA LEU A 897 -35.50 0.67 -10.82
C LEU A 897 -34.69 -0.61 -11.07
N TYR A 898 -35.03 -1.69 -10.35
CA TYR A 898 -34.33 -2.96 -10.42
C TYR A 898 -35.29 -4.09 -10.75
N ILE A 899 -34.83 -5.04 -11.57
CA ILE A 899 -35.60 -6.23 -11.93
C ILE A 899 -35.48 -7.36 -10.90
N THR A 900 -34.67 -7.17 -9.86
CA THR A 900 -34.23 -8.19 -8.91
C THR A 900 -35.39 -8.95 -8.25
N SER A 901 -36.41 -8.25 -7.74
CA SER A 901 -37.59 -8.89 -7.14
C SER A 901 -38.50 -9.60 -8.14
N ARG A 902 -38.32 -9.37 -9.45
CA ARG A 902 -38.97 -10.15 -10.52
C ARG A 902 -38.19 -11.41 -10.88
N LEU A 903 -36.88 -11.42 -10.62
CA LEU A 903 -36.00 -12.54 -10.91
C LEU A 903 -35.90 -13.53 -9.75
N PHE A 904 -35.99 -13.05 -8.51
CA PHE A 904 -35.75 -13.85 -7.32
C PHE A 904 -36.88 -13.72 -6.30
N THR A 905 -37.28 -14.86 -5.73
CA THR A 905 -38.01 -14.85 -4.45
C THR A 905 -37.10 -14.33 -3.32
N PRO A 906 -37.64 -13.90 -2.17
CA PRO A 906 -36.81 -13.40 -1.07
C PRO A 906 -35.76 -14.42 -0.60
N ASP A 907 -36.11 -15.70 -0.61
CA ASP A 907 -35.22 -16.79 -0.21
C ASP A 907 -34.10 -17.05 -1.23
N GLN A 908 -34.43 -17.02 -2.52
CA GLN A 908 -33.45 -17.10 -3.60
C GLN A 908 -32.48 -15.91 -3.56
N TYR A 909 -33.00 -14.70 -3.34
CA TYR A 909 -32.18 -13.51 -3.27
C TYR A 909 -31.23 -13.53 -2.06
N ALA A 910 -31.74 -13.91 -0.87
CA ALA A 910 -30.89 -14.10 0.31
C ALA A 910 -29.79 -15.15 0.07
N THR A 911 -30.10 -16.22 -0.66
CA THR A 911 -29.12 -17.25 -1.04
C THR A 911 -28.05 -16.68 -1.97
N THR A 912 -28.44 -15.92 -3.00
CA THR A 912 -27.50 -15.26 -3.93
C THR A 912 -26.61 -14.25 -3.21
N LEU A 913 -27.16 -13.44 -2.29
CA LEU A 913 -26.39 -12.50 -1.49
C LEU A 913 -25.35 -13.21 -0.61
N ILE A 914 -25.74 -14.29 0.06
CA ILE A 914 -24.82 -15.06 0.92
C ILE A 914 -23.72 -15.72 0.10
N GLN A 915 -24.01 -16.25 -1.09
CA GLN A 915 -22.99 -16.80 -1.99
C GLN A 915 -21.94 -15.74 -2.40
N GLN A 916 -22.37 -14.54 -2.78
CA GLN A 916 -21.45 -13.46 -3.11
C GLN A 916 -20.66 -12.98 -1.88
N TYR A 917 -21.35 -12.83 -0.74
CA TYR A 917 -20.72 -12.41 0.50
C TYR A 917 -19.70 -13.42 1.03
N THR A 918 -19.94 -14.71 0.80
CA THR A 918 -18.99 -15.80 1.09
C THR A 918 -17.69 -15.60 0.30
N SER A 919 -17.77 -15.31 -1.00
CA SER A 919 -16.61 -15.03 -1.85
C SER A 919 -15.83 -13.78 -1.38
N GLN A 920 -16.56 -12.74 -0.99
CA GLN A 920 -16.00 -11.48 -0.49
C GLN A 920 -15.29 -11.66 0.86
N LEU A 921 -15.88 -12.39 1.81
CA LEU A 921 -15.23 -12.72 3.09
C LEU A 921 -14.03 -13.66 2.90
N HIS A 922 -14.10 -14.59 1.94
CA HIS A 922 -12.95 -15.41 1.56
C HIS A 922 -11.81 -14.56 1.00
N THR A 923 -12.13 -13.53 0.21
CA THR A 923 -11.13 -12.56 -0.29
C THR A 923 -10.46 -11.84 0.87
N LEU A 924 -11.23 -11.40 1.87
CA LEU A 924 -10.68 -10.75 3.06
C LEU A 924 -9.77 -11.69 3.88
N TYR A 925 -10.15 -12.97 4.02
CA TYR A 925 -9.28 -13.99 4.61
C TYR A 925 -7.96 -14.16 3.84
N ASN A 926 -8.02 -14.21 2.49
CA ASN A 926 -6.81 -14.30 1.65
C ASN A 926 -5.90 -13.07 1.81
N TYR A 927 -6.49 -11.91 2.09
CA TYR A 927 -5.78 -10.68 2.44
C TYR A 927 -5.17 -10.66 3.85
N GLY A 928 -5.25 -11.77 4.58
CA GLY A 928 -4.60 -11.92 5.89
C GLY A 928 -5.53 -11.72 7.08
N ALA A 929 -6.82 -11.46 6.85
CA ALA A 929 -7.77 -11.33 7.94
C ALA A 929 -7.91 -12.65 8.71
N ARG A 930 -7.74 -12.58 10.03
CA ARG A 930 -7.91 -13.74 10.93
C ARG A 930 -8.89 -13.47 12.06
N LYS A 931 -9.23 -12.22 12.37
CA LYS A 931 -10.26 -11.89 13.37
C LYS A 931 -11.35 -11.04 12.72
N VAL A 932 -12.47 -11.65 12.37
CA VAL A 932 -13.50 -11.01 11.55
C VAL A 932 -14.83 -10.94 12.30
N ALA A 933 -15.38 -9.74 12.45
CA ALA A 933 -16.71 -9.48 12.98
C ALA A 933 -17.67 -9.16 11.83
N THR A 934 -18.57 -10.08 11.53
CA THR A 934 -19.58 -9.98 10.48
C THR A 934 -20.90 -9.48 11.08
N PHE A 935 -21.35 -8.30 10.67
CA PHE A 935 -22.57 -7.67 11.18
C PHE A 935 -23.79 -8.14 10.38
N GLY A 936 -24.76 -8.71 11.07
CA GLY A 936 -26.09 -8.98 10.52
C GLY A 936 -26.89 -7.70 10.31
N LEU A 937 -27.98 -7.79 9.56
CA LEU A 937 -28.85 -6.67 9.28
C LEU A 937 -29.79 -6.39 10.46
N GLY A 938 -30.11 -5.13 10.69
CA GLY A 938 -31.15 -4.72 11.64
C GLY A 938 -32.57 -4.94 11.10
N GLN A 939 -33.57 -4.57 11.88
CA GLN A 939 -34.98 -4.61 11.44
C GLN A 939 -35.29 -3.41 10.53
N ILE A 940 -34.85 -3.50 9.28
CA ILE A 940 -34.93 -2.41 8.29
C ILE A 940 -36.38 -1.99 8.01
N GLY A 941 -37.35 -2.91 8.09
CA GLY A 941 -38.78 -2.59 7.97
C GLY A 941 -39.33 -1.70 9.09
N CYS A 942 -38.56 -1.47 10.16
CA CYS A 942 -38.90 -0.54 11.23
C CYS A 942 -38.37 0.89 10.99
N THR A 943 -37.60 1.11 9.92
CA THR A 943 -37.07 2.44 9.63
C THR A 943 -38.20 3.40 9.22
N PRO A 944 -38.13 4.70 9.59
CA PRO A 944 -39.17 5.66 9.24
C PRO A 944 -39.46 5.76 7.74
N ALA A 945 -38.46 5.56 6.88
CA ALA A 945 -38.63 5.56 5.43
C ALA A 945 -39.51 4.40 4.94
N GLU A 946 -39.26 3.19 5.45
CA GLU A 946 -40.02 2.00 5.05
C GLU A 946 -41.45 2.04 5.61
N LEU A 947 -41.61 2.48 6.88
CA LEU A 947 -42.92 2.73 7.49
C LEU A 947 -43.75 3.78 6.73
N GLY A 948 -43.08 4.77 6.12
CA GLY A 948 -43.74 5.79 5.31
C GLY A 948 -44.13 5.32 3.90
N LYS A 949 -43.59 4.19 3.44
CA LYS A 949 -43.73 3.70 2.05
C LYS A 949 -44.56 2.43 1.93
N TYR A 950 -44.56 1.56 2.92
CA TYR A 950 -45.22 0.26 2.90
C TYR A 950 -46.25 0.14 4.03
N ASP A 951 -47.31 -0.63 3.78
CA ASP A 951 -48.31 -0.95 4.79
C ASP A 951 -47.72 -1.92 5.82
N THR A 952 -48.03 -1.68 7.09
CA THR A 952 -47.65 -2.53 8.22
C THR A 952 -48.68 -3.62 8.49
N ASN A 953 -49.88 -3.56 7.90
CA ASN A 953 -50.98 -4.48 8.20
C ASN A 953 -51.31 -4.56 9.72
N GLY A 954 -51.11 -3.45 10.44
CA GLY A 954 -51.39 -3.35 11.87
C GLY A 954 -50.26 -3.80 12.81
N SER A 955 -49.10 -4.22 12.29
CA SER A 955 -47.91 -4.48 13.11
C SER A 955 -47.07 -3.22 13.31
N ALA A 956 -46.04 -3.30 14.17
CA ALA A 956 -45.19 -2.16 14.51
C ALA A 956 -44.18 -1.80 13.40
N CYS A 957 -43.88 -2.74 12.50
CA CYS A 957 -42.89 -2.60 11.43
C CYS A 957 -43.40 -3.22 10.13
N VAL A 958 -42.72 -3.00 9.01
CA VAL A 958 -43.06 -3.66 7.75
C VAL A 958 -42.57 -5.11 7.76
N ASP A 959 -43.44 -6.04 8.15
CA ASP A 959 -43.09 -7.46 8.36
C ASP A 959 -42.54 -8.14 7.10
N THR A 960 -43.06 -7.81 5.92
CA THR A 960 -42.59 -8.41 4.65
C THR A 960 -41.11 -8.11 4.37
N ILE A 961 -40.64 -6.92 4.76
CA ILE A 961 -39.23 -6.53 4.63
C ILE A 961 -38.38 -7.25 5.68
N ASN A 962 -38.83 -7.23 6.94
CA ASN A 962 -38.12 -7.88 8.04
C ASN A 962 -38.03 -9.41 7.85
N ASP A 963 -39.07 -10.04 7.30
CA ASP A 963 -39.09 -11.46 6.95
C ASP A 963 -38.09 -11.79 5.85
N ALA A 964 -37.96 -10.94 4.82
CA ALA A 964 -36.98 -11.12 3.75
C ALA A 964 -35.54 -10.95 4.27
N VAL A 965 -35.30 -9.96 5.13
CA VAL A 965 -34.01 -9.73 5.80
C VAL A 965 -33.64 -10.88 6.74
N ARG A 966 -34.62 -11.45 7.45
CA ARG A 966 -34.42 -12.62 8.32
C ARG A 966 -33.85 -13.81 7.57
N LEU A 967 -34.24 -14.02 6.31
CA LEU A 967 -33.70 -15.10 5.47
C LEU A 967 -32.20 -14.97 5.20
N PHE A 968 -31.69 -13.73 5.07
CA PHE A 968 -30.27 -13.44 4.96
C PHE A 968 -29.55 -13.62 6.30
N ASN A 969 -30.08 -13.03 7.38
CA ASN A 969 -29.49 -13.14 8.72
C ASN A 969 -29.39 -14.60 9.20
N ASN A 970 -30.40 -15.42 8.94
CA ASN A 970 -30.41 -16.85 9.30
C ASN A 970 -29.29 -17.65 8.61
N ARG A 971 -28.77 -17.17 7.47
CA ARG A 971 -27.69 -17.81 6.72
C ARG A 971 -26.30 -17.31 7.13
N LEU A 972 -26.19 -16.20 7.86
CA LEU A 972 -24.90 -15.70 8.35
C LEU A 972 -24.30 -16.60 9.44
N LYS A 973 -25.12 -17.20 10.31
CA LYS A 973 -24.61 -18.11 11.34
C LYS A 973 -23.97 -19.37 10.74
N PRO A 974 -24.64 -20.12 9.83
CA PRO A 974 -23.99 -21.23 9.12
C PRO A 974 -22.73 -20.81 8.37
N LEU A 975 -22.74 -19.63 7.73
CA LEU A 975 -21.56 -19.07 7.07
C LEU A 975 -20.39 -18.89 8.06
N VAL A 976 -20.63 -18.31 9.24
CA VAL A 976 -19.62 -18.14 10.29
C VAL A 976 -19.14 -19.50 10.82
N ASP A 977 -20.04 -20.47 11.00
CA ASP A 977 -19.68 -21.84 11.41
C ASP A 977 -18.77 -22.52 10.37
N ASP A 978 -19.12 -22.42 9.08
CA ASP A 978 -18.33 -22.95 7.97
C ASP A 978 -16.96 -22.29 7.89
N PHE A 979 -16.87 -20.96 8.09
CA PHE A 979 -15.60 -20.27 8.07
C PHE A 979 -14.71 -20.68 9.25
N ASN A 980 -15.26 -20.74 10.46
CA ASN A 980 -14.55 -21.17 11.66
C ASN A 980 -14.09 -22.64 11.60
N LYS A 981 -14.78 -23.47 10.81
CA LYS A 981 -14.44 -24.87 10.60
C LYS A 981 -13.36 -25.05 9.52
N ASN A 982 -13.45 -24.32 8.42
CA ASN A 982 -12.67 -24.59 7.21
C ASN A 982 -11.43 -23.70 7.06
N PHE A 983 -11.36 -22.52 7.70
CA PHE A 983 -10.22 -21.61 7.60
C PHE A 983 -9.39 -21.63 8.88
N SER A 984 -8.32 -22.44 8.86
CA SER A 984 -7.44 -22.62 10.02
C SER A 984 -6.75 -21.31 10.43
N GLY A 985 -6.71 -21.06 11.74
CA GLY A 985 -6.11 -19.86 12.31
C GLY A 985 -6.96 -18.58 12.18
N ALA A 986 -8.15 -18.64 11.57
CA ALA A 986 -9.10 -17.54 11.60
C ALA A 986 -10.25 -17.81 12.58
N LYS A 987 -10.81 -16.72 13.10
CA LYS A 987 -11.98 -16.66 13.95
C LYS A 987 -12.94 -15.59 13.44
N PHE A 988 -14.14 -16.05 13.12
CA PHE A 988 -15.25 -15.24 12.67
C PHE A 988 -16.29 -15.19 13.78
N THR A 989 -16.87 -14.02 14.00
CA THR A 989 -18.05 -13.84 14.84
C THR A 989 -19.16 -13.14 14.08
N LEU A 990 -20.40 -13.60 14.28
CA LEU A 990 -21.62 -12.96 13.84
C LEU A 990 -22.08 -11.99 14.92
N ILE A 991 -22.27 -10.72 14.54
CA ILE A 991 -22.94 -9.72 15.36
C ILE A 991 -24.42 -9.66 14.98
N ASN A 992 -25.30 -10.03 15.90
CA ASN A 992 -26.73 -10.16 15.65
C ASN A 992 -27.46 -8.84 15.90
N ILE A 993 -27.38 -7.93 14.93
CA ILE A 993 -28.01 -6.60 15.04
C ILE A 993 -29.52 -6.68 15.22
N THR A 994 -30.20 -7.66 14.60
CA THR A 994 -31.64 -7.87 14.81
C THR A 994 -31.99 -8.11 16.28
N ASN A 995 -31.20 -8.94 16.99
CA ASN A 995 -31.41 -9.18 18.42
C ASN A 995 -31.05 -7.96 19.28
N ILE A 996 -29.99 -7.25 18.90
CA ILE A 996 -29.57 -6.04 19.60
C ILE A 996 -30.63 -4.93 19.47
N SER A 997 -31.25 -4.79 18.30
CA SER A 997 -32.29 -3.79 18.03
C SER A 997 -33.70 -4.19 18.48
N GLY A 998 -33.93 -5.47 18.83
CA GLY A 998 -35.28 -6.02 19.08
C GLY A 998 -35.84 -5.83 20.50
N GLY A 999 -35.10 -5.18 21.41
CA GLY A 999 -35.55 -4.92 22.79
C GLY A 999 -36.29 -3.59 22.93
N ASP A 1000 -37.07 -3.41 24.01
CA ASP A 1000 -37.70 -2.12 24.34
C ASP A 1000 -36.64 -1.08 24.73
N PRO A 1001 -36.40 -0.04 23.91
CA PRO A 1001 -35.34 0.92 24.16
C PRO A 1001 -35.76 2.01 25.18
N SER A 1002 -36.99 1.96 25.71
CA SER A 1002 -37.50 2.89 26.73
C SER A 1002 -36.65 2.91 27.99
N SER A 1003 -36.09 1.76 28.37
CA SER A 1003 -35.16 1.60 29.50
C SER A 1003 -33.86 2.39 29.34
N ALA A 1004 -33.46 2.71 28.10
CA ALA A 1004 -32.33 3.57 27.76
C ALA A 1004 -32.74 5.03 27.52
N GLY A 1005 -34.00 5.40 27.82
CA GLY A 1005 -34.53 6.75 27.61
C GLY A 1005 -35.00 7.03 26.19
N ILE A 1006 -35.02 6.02 25.30
CA ILE A 1006 -35.47 6.17 23.92
C ILE A 1006 -36.99 5.98 23.86
N THR A 1007 -37.70 7.07 23.64
CA THR A 1007 -39.18 7.08 23.60
C THR A 1007 -39.74 7.27 22.20
N VAL A 1008 -38.91 7.70 21.24
CA VAL A 1008 -39.33 7.94 19.85
C VAL A 1008 -38.60 6.98 18.93
N ILE A 1009 -39.28 5.92 18.50
CA ILE A 1009 -38.67 4.77 17.81
C ILE A 1009 -39.01 4.66 16.32
N ASN A 1010 -39.94 5.47 15.81
CA ASN A 1010 -40.47 5.37 14.44
C ASN A 1010 -40.45 6.70 13.67
N THR A 1011 -39.88 7.76 14.26
CA THR A 1011 -39.85 9.11 13.69
C THR A 1011 -38.40 9.60 13.70
N PRO A 1012 -37.92 10.22 12.61
CA PRO A 1012 -36.56 10.75 12.57
C PRO A 1012 -36.43 12.00 13.46
N CYS A 1013 -35.27 12.19 14.08
CA CYS A 1013 -34.96 13.39 14.85
C CYS A 1013 -34.80 14.63 13.94
N CYS A 1014 -34.36 14.47 12.69
CA CYS A 1014 -34.36 15.53 11.70
C CYS A 1014 -35.52 15.38 10.72
N ASN A 1015 -35.94 16.48 10.12
CA ASN A 1015 -36.86 16.42 9.00
C ASN A 1015 -36.11 15.89 7.77
N ALA A 1016 -36.59 14.78 7.22
CA ALA A 1016 -35.94 14.06 6.13
C ALA A 1016 -36.58 14.38 4.77
N THR A 1017 -35.79 14.31 3.70
CA THR A 1017 -36.31 14.44 2.33
C THR A 1017 -37.14 13.22 1.95
N LYS A 1018 -38.18 13.41 1.14
CA LYS A 1018 -38.98 12.28 0.63
C LYS A 1018 -38.23 11.46 -0.43
N SER A 1019 -37.24 12.04 -1.09
CA SER A 1019 -36.51 11.42 -2.20
C SER A 1019 -35.29 10.62 -1.74
N SER A 1020 -34.53 11.10 -0.75
CA SER A 1020 -33.33 10.42 -0.24
C SER A 1020 -33.47 9.88 1.18
N GLY A 1021 -34.50 10.30 1.94
CA GLY A 1021 -34.66 9.95 3.36
C GLY A 1021 -33.59 10.54 4.30
N LEU A 1022 -32.71 11.39 3.78
CA LEU A 1022 -31.67 12.10 4.55
C LEU A 1022 -32.19 13.43 5.09
N CYS A 1023 -31.56 13.97 6.13
CA CYS A 1023 -31.92 15.27 6.71
C CYS A 1023 -31.84 16.42 5.68
N TYR A 1024 -32.77 17.38 5.76
CA TYR A 1024 -32.60 18.65 5.06
C TYR A 1024 -31.37 19.41 5.56
N ARG A 1025 -30.59 19.95 4.61
CA ARG A 1025 -29.39 20.72 4.89
C ARG A 1025 -29.71 21.95 5.75
N ASN A 1026 -28.92 22.15 6.81
CA ASN A 1026 -28.98 23.28 7.74
C ASN A 1026 -30.33 23.43 8.48
N GLN A 1027 -31.18 22.41 8.48
CA GLN A 1027 -32.41 22.46 9.27
C GLN A 1027 -32.11 22.09 10.73
N ALA A 1028 -32.77 22.77 11.67
CA ALA A 1028 -32.69 22.43 13.07
C ALA A 1028 -33.25 21.01 13.31
N PRO A 1029 -32.48 20.12 13.97
CA PRO A 1029 -32.97 18.80 14.36
C PRO A 1029 -33.86 18.92 15.61
N CYS A 1030 -34.39 17.79 16.08
CA CYS A 1030 -35.13 17.69 17.33
C CYS A 1030 -34.29 18.20 18.52
N SER A 1031 -34.96 18.80 19.51
CA SER A 1031 -34.30 19.43 20.65
C SER A 1031 -33.58 18.43 21.57
N ASN A 1032 -34.21 17.27 21.81
CA ASN A 1032 -33.64 16.19 22.61
C ASN A 1032 -33.49 14.92 21.76
N ARG A 1033 -32.33 14.79 21.10
CA ARG A 1033 -32.00 13.64 20.24
C ARG A 1033 -31.67 12.36 21.00
N SER A 1034 -31.38 12.45 22.29
CA SER A 1034 -31.13 11.28 23.15
C SER A 1034 -32.39 10.44 23.41
N THR A 1035 -33.58 10.89 23.01
CA THR A 1035 -34.83 10.11 23.10
C THR A 1035 -35.28 9.49 21.78
N TYR A 1036 -34.55 9.75 20.68
CA TYR A 1036 -34.88 9.29 19.33
C TYR A 1036 -33.99 8.12 18.92
N ALA A 1037 -34.59 7.07 18.36
CA ALA A 1037 -33.85 5.94 17.82
C ALA A 1037 -33.18 6.28 16.48
N PHE A 1038 -33.89 7.03 15.64
CA PHE A 1038 -33.47 7.36 14.27
C PHE A 1038 -33.09 8.84 14.14
N TRP A 1039 -31.93 9.08 13.53
CA TRP A 1039 -31.44 10.41 13.22
C TRP A 1039 -32.17 10.99 12.00
N ASP A 1040 -32.11 10.26 10.88
CA ASP A 1040 -32.87 10.51 9.66
C ASP A 1040 -33.81 9.35 9.37
N ALA A 1041 -34.34 9.22 8.15
CA ALA A 1041 -35.35 8.20 7.85
C ALA A 1041 -34.81 6.76 7.82
N PHE A 1042 -33.49 6.56 7.92
CA PHE A 1042 -32.84 5.25 7.86
C PHE A 1042 -31.85 5.00 9.00
N HIS A 1043 -31.07 6.01 9.38
CA HIS A 1043 -29.87 5.83 10.18
C HIS A 1043 -30.11 6.12 11.67
N PRO A 1044 -29.42 5.40 12.58
CA PRO A 1044 -29.57 5.57 14.02
C PRO A 1044 -28.96 6.87 14.53
N THR A 1045 -29.47 7.35 15.67
CA THR A 1045 -28.81 8.40 16.46
C THR A 1045 -27.54 7.87 17.14
N GLU A 1046 -26.64 8.77 17.54
CA GLU A 1046 -25.42 8.40 18.26
C GLU A 1046 -25.70 7.60 19.55
N ILE A 1047 -26.80 7.91 20.27
CA ILE A 1047 -27.15 7.15 21.48
C ILE A 1047 -27.46 5.68 21.17
N ILE A 1048 -28.13 5.40 20.05
CA ILE A 1048 -28.33 4.02 19.60
C ILE A 1048 -26.99 3.39 19.21
N ASN A 1049 -26.11 4.14 18.52
CA ASN A 1049 -24.78 3.65 18.18
C ASN A 1049 -23.94 3.30 19.42
N VAL A 1050 -24.04 4.07 20.51
CA VAL A 1050 -23.40 3.79 21.81
C VAL A 1050 -23.93 2.49 22.41
N ILE A 1051 -25.26 2.31 22.44
CA ILE A 1051 -25.89 1.10 22.96
C ILE A 1051 -25.47 -0.12 22.14
N THR A 1052 -25.53 -0.02 20.81
CA THR A 1052 -25.10 -1.08 19.90
C THR A 1052 -23.63 -1.41 20.12
N ALA A 1053 -22.72 -0.44 20.06
CA ALA A 1053 -21.29 -0.68 20.24
C ALA A 1053 -20.97 -1.34 21.60
N GLY A 1054 -21.61 -0.91 22.68
CA GLY A 1054 -21.43 -1.51 24.01
C GLY A 1054 -21.83 -2.98 24.05
N ARG A 1055 -23.01 -3.33 23.50
CA ARG A 1055 -23.51 -4.71 23.46
C ARG A 1055 -22.68 -5.62 22.53
N VAL A 1056 -22.19 -5.07 21.43
CA VAL A 1056 -21.37 -5.80 20.45
C VAL A 1056 -19.96 -6.06 20.98
N TYR A 1057 -19.41 -5.11 21.74
CA TYR A 1057 -18.05 -5.18 22.24
C TYR A 1057 -17.89 -6.19 23.37
N ASN A 1058 -18.72 -6.09 24.41
CA ASN A 1058 -18.67 -6.99 25.57
C ASN A 1058 -20.09 -7.46 25.87
N THR A 1059 -20.46 -8.62 25.36
CA THR A 1059 -21.86 -9.06 25.41
C THR A 1059 -22.20 -9.69 26.75
N SER A 1060 -23.33 -9.25 27.32
CA SER A 1060 -23.96 -9.96 28.44
C SER A 1060 -24.90 -11.08 27.98
N SER A 1061 -25.16 -11.18 26.67
CA SER A 1061 -26.09 -12.13 26.06
C SER A 1061 -25.42 -12.90 24.92
N PRO A 1062 -25.43 -14.25 24.95
CA PRO A 1062 -24.90 -15.06 23.85
C PRO A 1062 -25.72 -14.95 22.56
N LEU A 1063 -26.84 -14.20 22.57
CA LEU A 1063 -27.66 -13.93 21.40
C LEU A 1063 -27.23 -12.69 20.62
N ASP A 1064 -26.42 -11.80 21.21
CA ASP A 1064 -25.96 -10.55 20.56
C ASP A 1064 -24.73 -10.79 19.67
N ALA A 1065 -23.89 -11.76 20.03
CA ALA A 1065 -22.72 -12.15 19.26
C ALA A 1065 -22.50 -13.67 19.33
N TYR A 1066 -22.00 -14.27 18.24
CA TYR A 1066 -21.75 -15.71 18.15
C TYR A 1066 -20.53 -16.05 17.29
N PRO A 1067 -19.58 -16.89 17.74
CA PRO A 1067 -19.58 -17.60 19.01
C PRO A 1067 -19.07 -16.75 20.19
N VAL A 1068 -18.43 -15.61 19.92
CA VAL A 1068 -17.80 -14.74 20.92
C VAL A 1068 -18.03 -13.27 20.57
N ASP A 1069 -17.99 -12.35 21.53
CA ASP A 1069 -18.05 -10.91 21.26
C ASP A 1069 -16.73 -10.33 20.70
N ILE A 1070 -16.73 -9.04 20.34
CA ILE A 1070 -15.54 -8.39 19.77
C ILE A 1070 -14.40 -8.29 20.78
N CYS A 1071 -14.67 -8.07 22.07
CA CYS A 1071 -13.66 -8.02 23.12
C CYS A 1071 -12.93 -9.36 23.25
N THR A 1072 -13.70 -10.46 23.26
CA THR A 1072 -13.14 -11.81 23.30
C THR A 1072 -12.38 -12.12 22.01
N LEU A 1073 -12.95 -11.77 20.84
CA LEU A 1073 -12.30 -11.95 19.54
C LEU A 1073 -10.97 -11.18 19.45
N ALA A 1074 -10.89 -9.97 20.02
CA ALA A 1074 -9.66 -9.18 20.08
C ALA A 1074 -8.57 -9.87 20.90
N GLY A 1075 -8.94 -10.54 21.99
CA GLY A 1075 -8.03 -11.27 22.88
C GLY A 1075 -7.54 -12.65 22.40
N LEU A 1076 -8.10 -13.18 21.30
CA LEU A 1076 -7.61 -14.41 20.64
C LEU A 1076 -6.32 -14.17 19.86
#